data_AF-A0A804PJP3-F1
#
_entry.id   AF-A0A804PJP3-F1
#
_cell.length_a   1.000
_cell.length_b   1.000
_cell.length_c   1.000
_cell.angle_alpha   90.00
_cell.angle_beta   90.00
_cell.angle_gamma   90.00
#
_symmetry.space_group_name_H-M   'P 1'
#
loop_
_entity.id
_entity.type
_entity.pdbx_description
1 polymer ?
#
loop_
_entity_poly.entity_id
_entity_poly.type
_entity_poly.pdbx_seq_one_letter_code
_entity_poly.pdbx_strand_id
1 'polypeptide(L)'
;MNYDKELPSIEEKLDSYYFFIPQFELNEFDSCSILSSTLVWDDSISHTFEDAVSLFKSCFDQIQNSYDSSASISYKGLVPSHISGDAHLSETGNAQLVYVDAEVLASIDAKGSVQKKFLISDRSFVRFSPQLFYYSNMELYLQHNTIESFIKSCSNINLAWASLIVEECVRLGFTYFCIAPGSRSSPLALSATGHPLTKCISCYDERSLGFHALGYGRGSRKPAVVITSSGTAVSNLLPSVNHFGTFVRYFFNLPPPGDRINARMVLTTLDSAAYYAMQAPQGPVHINCAFREPLDYTNQHWNVDCLLGLDKWFKNSEPYTKYVRMKTVSALGNYSCSVMEVLEIIEKAEQGLLLVGAIHTDEDMWAVALLARHLSWPVATDILSGLRLRKVVNSLPGLDKSILFIDHIDQILLSESAKNWIRPDVIVQIGSRITSKRVGMFLETSFPSSYILIDRHPCRHDPSHVVTHRIQANVAEFAARLCRCTFQRKRSRWTEFLTILNSVVCQEIMFQIHAKCSLTEPYVAHVIGESLYGDAVMFVGNSMVIRDLDMFGNGWMDYTTNGNNVMTHHFPDFVGTVVAGNRGASGIDGLISTAVGFAVGSNKHVFCVVGDISFLHDTNGLALLNQRAWRKPMTIIVVNNHGGAIFSLLPVAKTTSPQILEKFFYTSHDISISKLCAAHRVKHFLVQTKAELHDALVKSNMEQVDCVVEINNSIDSNAEFHRFMSMFSNYSTSQYLGYLLGVPRFKNEVDAMPVDRIDAVEYMLYRIQLSAPRTSGLSDGRFIHEGFVLKLRVEDNIVGFGEVCLYHFTILLFTCILHFFANIGCN
;
A
#
# COMPACT_ATOMS: atom_id res chain seq x y z
N MET A 1 -27.17 -26.93 -20.06
CA MET A 1 -28.46 -26.66 -20.74
C MET A 1 -28.21 -25.60 -21.80
N ASN A 2 -28.81 -25.76 -22.99
CA ASN A 2 -28.72 -24.88 -24.16
C ASN A 2 -28.97 -23.40 -23.81
N TYR A 3 -28.14 -22.51 -24.35
CA TYR A 3 -28.47 -21.09 -24.51
C TYR A 3 -28.66 -20.80 -26.00
N ASP A 4 -29.88 -21.03 -26.47
CA ASP A 4 -30.41 -20.44 -27.70
C ASP A 4 -31.12 -19.12 -27.35
N LYS A 5 -30.77 -18.08 -28.10
CA LYS A 5 -31.62 -16.93 -28.50
C LYS A 5 -32.48 -16.24 -27.44
N GLU A 6 -31.95 -15.17 -26.85
CA GLU A 6 -32.69 -13.89 -26.72
C GLU A 6 -31.69 -12.73 -26.92
N LEU A 7 -31.81 -12.02 -28.05
CA LEU A 7 -31.25 -10.68 -28.20
C LEU A 7 -32.03 -9.76 -27.25
N PRO A 8 -31.38 -8.88 -26.47
CA PRO A 8 -32.10 -7.82 -25.79
C PRO A 8 -32.62 -6.84 -26.86
N SER A 9 -33.94 -6.81 -27.05
CA SER A 9 -34.62 -5.76 -27.80
C SER A 9 -34.40 -4.43 -27.08
N ILE A 10 -33.67 -3.52 -27.71
CA ILE A 10 -33.53 -2.13 -27.24
C ILE A 10 -34.82 -1.41 -27.62
N GLU A 11 -35.58 -0.94 -26.63
CA GLU A 11 -36.74 -0.08 -26.86
C GLU A 11 -36.28 1.26 -27.45
N GLU A 12 -36.80 1.59 -28.64
CA GLU A 12 -36.65 2.91 -29.26
C GLU A 12 -37.32 3.98 -28.40
N LYS A 13 -36.51 4.89 -27.82
CA LYS A 13 -37.00 6.20 -27.39
C LYS A 13 -36.73 7.21 -28.49
N LEU A 14 -37.79 7.89 -28.95
CA LEU A 14 -37.69 9.11 -29.75
C LEU A 14 -36.70 10.09 -29.06
N ASP A 15 -35.78 10.65 -29.83
CA ASP A 15 -34.60 11.46 -29.44
C ASP A 15 -33.34 10.70 -28.96
N SER A 16 -33.11 9.48 -29.41
CA SER A 16 -31.83 8.76 -29.20
C SER A 16 -30.89 8.92 -30.42
N TYR A 17 -29.67 9.45 -30.21
CA TYR A 17 -28.61 9.57 -31.22
C TYR A 17 -27.54 8.49 -30.99
N TYR A 18 -27.22 7.69 -32.01
CA TYR A 18 -26.20 6.64 -31.94
C TYR A 18 -24.82 7.10 -32.47
N PHE A 19 -23.78 6.42 -31.99
CA PHE A 19 -22.41 6.90 -31.84
C PHE A 19 -21.49 6.42 -32.97
N PHE A 20 -20.68 7.32 -33.55
CA PHE A 20 -19.64 7.00 -34.54
C PHE A 20 -18.31 6.73 -33.84
N ILE A 21 -17.59 5.65 -34.20
CA ILE A 21 -16.21 5.42 -33.78
C ILE A 21 -15.32 5.38 -35.02
N PRO A 22 -14.70 6.50 -35.41
CA PRO A 22 -13.60 6.44 -36.37
C PRO A 22 -12.38 5.83 -35.67
N GLN A 23 -11.92 4.68 -36.14
CA GLN A 23 -10.58 4.19 -35.81
C GLN A 23 -9.58 4.91 -36.70
N PHE A 24 -8.66 5.68 -36.11
CA PHE A 24 -7.59 6.35 -36.83
C PHE A 24 -6.29 5.56 -36.72
N GLU A 25 -5.59 5.39 -37.82
CA GLU A 25 -4.27 4.78 -37.90
C GLU A 25 -3.33 5.72 -38.65
N LEU A 26 -2.19 6.07 -38.02
CA LEU A 26 -1.17 6.91 -38.63
C LEU A 26 0.02 6.03 -39.03
N ASN A 27 0.29 5.97 -40.32
CA ASN A 27 1.43 5.26 -40.89
C ASN A 27 2.47 6.28 -41.37
N GLU A 28 3.65 6.29 -40.77
CA GLU A 28 4.75 7.19 -41.14
C GLU A 28 5.69 6.51 -42.13
N PHE A 29 5.98 7.20 -43.24
CA PHE A 29 6.98 6.83 -44.24
C PHE A 29 8.03 7.94 -44.32
N ASP A 30 9.24 7.62 -44.79
CA ASP A 30 10.40 8.52 -44.80
C ASP A 30 10.16 9.90 -45.48
N SER A 31 9.14 10.03 -46.33
CA SER A 31 8.77 11.27 -47.01
C SER A 31 7.31 11.71 -46.85
N CYS A 32 6.47 10.95 -46.14
CA CYS A 32 5.06 11.30 -45.91
C CYS A 32 4.44 10.53 -44.74
N SER A 33 3.50 11.15 -44.04
CA SER A 33 2.64 10.46 -43.07
C SER A 33 1.25 10.26 -43.68
N ILE A 34 0.73 9.04 -43.60
CA ILE A 34 -0.60 8.66 -44.08
C ILE A 34 -1.49 8.40 -42.87
N LEU A 35 -2.52 9.22 -42.70
CA LEU A 35 -3.58 9.01 -41.71
C LEU A 35 -4.76 8.31 -42.38
N SER A 36 -5.08 7.08 -41.96
CA SER A 36 -6.25 6.32 -42.41
C SER A 36 -7.33 6.29 -41.32
N SER A 37 -8.59 6.40 -41.72
CA SER A 37 -9.75 6.29 -40.82
C SER A 37 -10.71 5.21 -41.29
N THR A 38 -11.13 4.31 -40.39
CA THR A 38 -12.17 3.31 -40.67
C THR A 38 -13.51 3.76 -40.10
N LEU A 39 -14.55 3.79 -40.93
CA LEU A 39 -15.92 4.13 -40.56
C LEU A 39 -16.76 2.85 -40.43
N VAL A 40 -17.43 2.70 -39.30
CA VAL A 40 -18.42 1.62 -39.08
C VAL A 40 -19.80 2.28 -39.00
N TRP A 41 -20.76 1.73 -39.73
CA TRP A 41 -22.06 2.32 -39.98
C TRP A 41 -23.18 1.26 -39.92
N ASP A 42 -24.38 1.65 -39.48
CA ASP A 42 -25.59 0.83 -39.45
C ASP A 42 -26.73 1.54 -40.20
N ASP A 43 -27.28 0.87 -41.22
CA ASP A 43 -28.34 1.39 -42.09
C ASP A 43 -29.71 1.53 -41.39
N SER A 44 -29.84 1.10 -40.14
CA SER A 44 -31.04 1.30 -39.31
C SER A 44 -31.16 2.73 -38.73
N ILE A 45 -30.19 3.61 -39.00
CA ILE A 45 -30.12 5.00 -38.50
C ILE A 45 -30.74 5.98 -39.53
N SER A 46 -31.30 7.10 -39.07
CA SER A 46 -32.01 8.12 -39.88
C SER A 46 -31.16 8.92 -40.88
N HIS A 47 -29.86 8.69 -40.94
CA HIS A 47 -28.94 9.34 -41.88
C HIS A 47 -28.43 8.26 -42.84
N THR A 48 -28.00 8.58 -44.05
CA THR A 48 -27.40 7.56 -44.94
C THR A 48 -25.91 7.43 -44.69
N PHE A 49 -25.29 6.32 -45.12
CA PHE A 49 -23.83 6.20 -45.16
C PHE A 49 -23.17 7.39 -45.90
N GLU A 50 -23.83 7.91 -46.94
CA GLU A 50 -23.39 9.09 -47.70
C GLU A 50 -23.44 10.36 -46.85
N ASP A 51 -24.47 10.56 -46.03
CA ASP A 51 -24.56 11.66 -45.08
C ASP A 51 -23.46 11.58 -44.01
N ALA A 52 -23.14 10.36 -43.54
CA ALA A 52 -22.07 10.13 -42.56
C ALA A 52 -20.70 10.49 -43.11
N VAL A 53 -20.42 10.07 -44.34
CA VAL A 53 -19.18 10.38 -45.05
C VAL A 53 -19.10 11.89 -45.33
N SER A 54 -20.22 12.53 -45.70
CA SER A 54 -20.31 13.97 -45.93
C SER A 54 -20.04 14.76 -44.64
N LEU A 55 -20.62 14.35 -43.52
CA LEU A 55 -20.40 14.96 -42.20
C LEU A 55 -18.94 14.81 -41.76
N PHE A 56 -18.38 13.61 -41.90
CA PHE A 56 -16.98 13.32 -41.58
C PHE A 56 -16.02 14.19 -42.43
N LYS A 57 -16.31 14.32 -43.72
CA LYS A 57 -15.55 15.20 -44.63
C LYS A 57 -15.66 16.67 -44.24
N SER A 58 -16.86 17.15 -43.89
CA SER A 58 -17.06 18.53 -43.43
C SER A 58 -16.30 18.82 -42.13
N CYS A 59 -16.22 17.87 -41.20
CA CYS A 59 -15.41 18.02 -39.99
C CYS A 59 -13.91 18.08 -40.33
N PHE A 60 -13.45 17.26 -41.27
CA PHE A 60 -12.05 17.25 -41.70
C PHE A 60 -11.66 18.55 -42.43
N ASP A 61 -12.53 19.06 -43.31
CA ASP A 61 -12.32 20.33 -44.02
C ASP A 61 -12.30 21.53 -43.05
N GLN A 62 -13.09 21.50 -41.97
CA GLN A 62 -13.03 22.51 -40.91
C GLN A 62 -11.72 22.47 -40.13
N ILE A 63 -11.22 21.26 -39.81
CA ILE A 63 -9.91 21.08 -39.16
C ILE A 63 -8.80 21.61 -40.08
N GLN A 64 -8.83 21.29 -41.37
CA GLN A 64 -7.84 21.76 -42.33
C GLN A 64 -7.82 23.29 -42.44
N ASN A 65 -8.99 23.95 -42.44
CA ASN A 65 -9.08 25.41 -42.50
C ASN A 65 -8.69 26.11 -41.18
N SER A 66 -8.53 25.36 -40.08
CA SER A 66 -8.08 25.90 -38.78
C SER A 66 -6.56 25.85 -38.58
N TYR A 67 -5.83 25.16 -39.45
CA TYR A 67 -4.36 25.07 -39.40
C TYR A 67 -3.71 26.00 -40.45
N ASP A 68 -2.97 26.99 -39.98
CA ASP A 68 -2.18 27.91 -40.81
C ASP A 68 -0.71 27.47 -40.80
N SER A 69 -0.26 26.63 -41.74
CA SER A 69 1.16 26.55 -42.14
C SER A 69 1.43 25.66 -43.37
N SER A 70 2.51 26.05 -44.07
CA SER A 70 3.19 25.59 -45.29
C SER A 70 3.32 24.09 -45.66
N ALA A 71 2.52 23.17 -45.12
CA ALA A 71 2.49 21.77 -45.54
C ALA A 71 1.50 21.56 -46.71
N SER A 72 1.97 21.02 -47.85
CA SER A 72 1.08 20.61 -48.94
C SER A 72 0.35 19.31 -48.57
N ILE A 73 -0.84 19.41 -47.99
CA ILE A 73 -1.71 18.25 -47.78
C ILE A 73 -2.34 17.89 -49.13
N SER A 74 -1.90 16.79 -49.74
CA SER A 74 -2.51 16.27 -50.97
C SER A 74 -3.61 15.27 -50.61
N TYR A 75 -4.85 15.60 -50.94
CA TYR A 75 -5.99 14.69 -50.80
C TYR A 75 -6.20 13.92 -52.10
N LYS A 76 -5.98 12.60 -52.09
CA LYS A 76 -6.56 11.71 -53.11
C LYS A 76 -7.91 11.26 -52.57
N GLY A 77 -8.97 11.53 -53.34
CA GLY A 77 -10.37 11.32 -52.96
C GLY A 77 -10.64 10.02 -52.21
N LEU A 78 -11.51 10.09 -51.19
CA LEU A 78 -12.24 8.94 -50.65
C LEU A 78 -12.88 8.20 -51.84
N VAL A 79 -12.26 7.11 -52.28
CA VAL A 79 -12.88 6.19 -53.21
C VAL A 79 -13.82 5.32 -52.37
N PRO A 80 -15.14 5.35 -52.60
CA PRO A 80 -16.02 4.35 -52.02
C PRO A 80 -15.65 3.03 -52.69
N SER A 81 -14.80 2.24 -52.07
CA SER A 81 -14.69 0.83 -52.42
C SER A 81 -15.93 0.15 -51.83
N HIS A 82 -17.05 0.25 -52.55
CA HIS A 82 -18.19 -0.62 -52.30
C HIS A 82 -17.73 -2.05 -52.56
N ILE A 83 -17.54 -2.82 -51.50
CA ILE A 83 -17.59 -4.28 -51.61
C ILE A 83 -19.08 -4.64 -51.69
N SER A 84 -19.71 -4.33 -52.83
CA SER A 84 -20.96 -4.96 -53.22
C SER A 84 -20.60 -6.38 -53.64
N GLY A 85 -21.06 -7.37 -52.88
CA GLY A 85 -20.78 -8.77 -53.13
C GLY A 85 -21.23 -9.18 -54.53
N ASP A 86 -20.26 -9.52 -55.39
CA ASP A 86 -20.41 -10.45 -56.50
C ASP A 86 -19.01 -10.88 -56.98
N ALA A 87 -18.37 -11.72 -56.17
CA ALA A 87 -17.24 -12.54 -56.60
C ALA A 87 -17.31 -13.87 -55.84
N HIS A 88 -17.72 -14.92 -56.54
CA HIS A 88 -17.86 -16.29 -56.06
C HIS A 88 -16.60 -16.78 -55.33
N LEU A 89 -16.69 -16.89 -54.01
CA LEU A 89 -15.87 -17.75 -53.17
C LEU A 89 -16.84 -18.63 -52.36
N SER A 90 -16.58 -19.93 -52.44
CA SER A 90 -17.42 -21.05 -51.99
C SER A 90 -17.96 -20.95 -50.56
N GLU A 91 -19.19 -21.43 -50.38
CA GLU A 91 -19.95 -21.54 -49.13
C GLU A 91 -19.15 -22.11 -47.94
N THR A 92 -19.19 -21.42 -46.79
CA THR A 92 -19.85 -21.85 -45.54
C THR A 92 -19.47 -20.93 -44.38
N GLY A 93 -20.47 -20.43 -43.63
CA GLY A 93 -20.31 -19.93 -42.25
C GLY A 93 -20.64 -18.45 -42.03
N ASN A 94 -21.68 -18.20 -41.22
CA ASN A 94 -22.03 -16.88 -40.66
C ASN A 94 -20.80 -16.15 -40.11
N ALA A 95 -20.57 -14.91 -40.55
CA ALA A 95 -19.55 -14.04 -39.99
C ALA A 95 -19.95 -13.62 -38.56
N GLN A 96 -19.43 -14.37 -37.58
CA GLN A 96 -19.35 -13.93 -36.19
C GLN A 96 -18.31 -12.81 -36.07
N LEU A 97 -18.62 -11.78 -35.28
CA LEU A 97 -17.64 -10.85 -34.71
C LEU A 97 -16.48 -11.65 -34.11
N VAL A 98 -15.27 -11.44 -34.65
CA VAL A 98 -14.07 -12.18 -34.25
C VAL A 98 -13.65 -11.73 -32.86
N TYR A 99 -13.89 -12.60 -31.88
CA TYR A 99 -13.23 -12.59 -30.58
C TYR A 99 -11.89 -13.33 -30.75
N VAL A 100 -10.75 -12.64 -30.56
CA VAL A 100 -9.44 -13.30 -30.55
C VAL A 100 -9.04 -13.58 -29.10
N ASP A 101 -9.02 -14.87 -28.77
CA ASP A 101 -8.50 -15.42 -27.52
C ASP A 101 -6.96 -15.46 -27.55
N ALA A 102 -6.33 -15.16 -26.41
CA ALA A 102 -4.91 -14.84 -26.31
C ALA A 102 -3.97 -16.07 -26.29
N GLU A 103 -4.50 -17.29 -26.38
CA GLU A 103 -3.69 -18.52 -26.28
C GLU A 103 -3.31 -19.18 -27.63
N VAL A 104 -3.73 -18.64 -28.77
CA VAL A 104 -3.39 -19.20 -30.11
C VAL A 104 -2.10 -18.60 -30.71
N LEU A 105 -1.53 -17.55 -30.12
CA LEU A 105 -0.30 -16.91 -30.62
C LEU A 105 1.02 -17.56 -30.11
N ALA A 106 0.95 -18.64 -29.33
CA ALA A 106 2.12 -19.27 -28.72
C ALA A 106 2.70 -20.48 -29.47
N SER A 107 2.18 -20.85 -30.64
CA SER A 107 2.74 -21.99 -31.39
C SER A 107 2.69 -21.78 -32.90
N ILE A 108 3.72 -21.15 -33.46
CA ILE A 108 4.40 -21.51 -34.71
C ILE A 108 5.77 -20.80 -34.72
N ASP A 109 6.80 -21.62 -34.91
CA ASP A 109 8.20 -21.37 -34.61
C ASP A 109 9.00 -20.92 -35.86
N ALA A 110 10.16 -20.33 -35.58
CA ALA A 110 11.40 -20.38 -36.36
C ALA A 110 11.60 -19.47 -37.61
N LYS A 111 12.16 -18.26 -37.40
CA LYS A 111 13.57 -17.87 -37.75
C LYS A 111 13.73 -16.34 -37.95
N GLY A 112 14.66 -15.72 -37.21
CA GLY A 112 15.48 -14.60 -37.71
C GLY A 112 15.26 -13.18 -37.15
N SER A 113 15.90 -12.89 -36.01
CA SER A 113 16.60 -11.64 -35.63
C SER A 113 15.93 -10.24 -35.64
N VAL A 114 15.51 -9.80 -34.44
CA VAL A 114 15.74 -8.52 -33.69
C VAL A 114 15.70 -7.15 -34.41
N GLN A 115 14.72 -6.28 -34.08
CA GLN A 115 14.90 -5.05 -33.27
C GLN A 115 13.60 -4.23 -33.00
N LYS A 116 13.48 -3.79 -31.74
CA LYS A 116 12.70 -2.68 -31.13
C LYS A 116 11.16 -2.78 -31.03
N LYS A 117 10.70 -3.11 -29.82
CA LYS A 117 9.33 -2.92 -29.30
C LYS A 117 9.23 -1.56 -28.57
N PHE A 118 8.35 -0.71 -29.06
CA PHE A 118 7.64 0.43 -28.45
C PHE A 118 6.24 0.38 -29.11
N LEU A 119 5.09 0.75 -28.57
CA LEU A 119 4.54 1.01 -27.26
C LEU A 119 3.00 1.01 -27.51
N ILE A 120 2.20 0.54 -26.53
CA ILE A 120 0.81 0.95 -26.19
C ILE A 120 -0.10 1.47 -27.33
N SER A 121 -1.18 0.72 -27.66
CA SER A 121 -2.28 1.24 -28.47
C SER A 121 -3.18 2.16 -27.62
N ASP A 122 -3.03 3.46 -27.76
CA ASP A 122 -3.98 4.45 -27.25
C ASP A 122 -5.27 4.39 -28.09
N ARG A 123 -6.35 3.85 -27.50
CA ARG A 123 -7.70 3.94 -28.10
C ARG A 123 -8.38 5.21 -27.56
N SER A 124 -8.46 6.24 -28.40
CA SER A 124 -9.17 7.50 -28.13
C SER A 124 -10.62 7.42 -28.64
N PHE A 125 -11.58 7.95 -27.88
CA PHE A 125 -12.97 8.14 -28.33
C PHE A 125 -13.29 9.63 -28.41
N VAL A 126 -13.97 10.08 -29.47
CA VAL A 126 -14.43 11.47 -29.63
C VAL A 126 -15.95 11.47 -29.84
N ARG A 127 -16.67 12.27 -29.04
CA ARG A 127 -18.12 12.50 -29.17
C ARG A 127 -18.34 13.83 -29.87
N PHE A 128 -19.03 13.85 -31.00
CA PHE A 128 -19.43 15.09 -31.67
C PHE A 128 -20.87 15.47 -31.29
N SER A 129 -21.08 16.75 -30.96
CA SER A 129 -22.37 17.40 -30.71
C SER A 129 -22.43 18.67 -31.57
N PRO A 130 -23.62 19.12 -32.02
CA PRO A 130 -23.78 20.35 -32.82
C PRO A 130 -23.34 21.62 -32.09
N GLN A 131 -23.08 21.53 -30.79
CA GLN A 131 -22.43 22.55 -29.98
C GLN A 131 -21.12 21.98 -29.46
N LEU A 132 -19.99 22.33 -30.09
CA LEU A 132 -18.67 21.97 -29.57
C LEU A 132 -17.75 23.19 -29.60
N PHE A 133 -17.34 23.60 -28.39
CA PHE A 133 -16.08 24.29 -28.15
C PHE A 133 -14.96 23.25 -28.23
N TYR A 134 -13.95 23.51 -29.05
CA TYR A 134 -12.79 22.64 -29.22
C TYR A 134 -11.85 22.73 -28.01
N TYR A 135 -11.40 21.58 -27.49
CA TYR A 135 -10.25 21.49 -26.58
C TYR A 135 -9.31 20.39 -27.11
N SER A 136 -8.14 20.80 -27.60
CA SER A 136 -7.08 19.92 -28.09
C SER A 136 -6.15 19.51 -26.95
N ASN A 137 -5.98 18.20 -26.76
CA ASN A 137 -4.95 17.60 -25.90
C ASN A 137 -3.64 17.30 -26.66
N MET A 138 -3.44 17.86 -27.86
CA MET A 138 -2.29 17.57 -28.72
C MET A 138 -1.49 18.83 -29.12
N GLU A 139 -1.37 19.81 -28.21
CA GLU A 139 -0.41 20.92 -28.36
C GLU A 139 0.28 21.26 -27.02
N LEU A 140 1.10 20.34 -26.51
CA LEU A 140 1.94 20.61 -25.33
C LEU A 140 3.16 21.52 -25.62
N TYR A 141 3.36 21.97 -26.87
CA TYR A 141 4.49 22.82 -27.26
C TYR A 141 4.11 24.28 -27.63
N LEU A 142 2.83 24.66 -27.59
CA LEU A 142 2.35 26.03 -27.91
C LEU A 142 1.69 26.79 -26.72
N GLN A 143 1.78 26.24 -25.49
CA GLN A 143 0.98 26.71 -24.32
C GLN A 143 1.31 28.09 -23.73
N HIS A 144 2.35 28.80 -24.19
CA HIS A 144 2.77 30.03 -23.51
C HIS A 144 1.84 31.23 -23.73
N ASN A 145 1.09 31.27 -24.84
CA ASN A 145 0.11 32.34 -25.10
C ASN A 145 -1.33 31.97 -24.67
N THR A 146 -1.61 30.69 -24.40
CA THR A 146 -2.97 30.22 -24.08
C THR A 146 -3.37 30.50 -22.65
N ILE A 147 -2.48 30.31 -21.65
CA ILE A 147 -2.80 30.58 -20.23
C ILE A 147 -3.08 32.07 -19.99
N GLU A 148 -2.25 32.95 -20.55
CA GLU A 148 -2.45 34.40 -20.44
C GLU A 148 -3.80 34.82 -21.03
N SER A 149 -4.11 34.32 -22.23
CA SER A 149 -5.40 34.59 -22.89
C SER A 149 -6.58 34.04 -22.08
N PHE A 150 -6.43 32.84 -21.52
CA PHE A 150 -7.44 32.18 -20.70
C PHE A 150 -7.76 32.99 -19.44
N ILE A 151 -6.73 33.36 -18.67
CA ILE A 151 -6.92 34.12 -17.42
C ILE A 151 -7.51 35.50 -17.71
N LYS A 152 -7.06 36.18 -18.77
CA LYS A 152 -7.64 37.47 -19.20
C LYS A 152 -9.09 37.35 -19.69
N SER A 153 -9.47 36.18 -20.21
CA SER A 153 -10.83 35.90 -20.69
C SER A 153 -11.80 35.43 -19.61
N CYS A 154 -11.34 35.22 -18.36
CA CYS A 154 -12.21 34.78 -17.28
C CYS A 154 -13.38 35.75 -17.07
N SER A 155 -14.59 35.19 -16.97
CA SER A 155 -15.85 35.92 -16.81
C SER A 155 -15.85 36.90 -15.63
N ASN A 156 -15.14 36.60 -14.55
CA ASN A 156 -15.01 37.48 -13.39
C ASN A 156 -13.69 37.25 -12.64
N ILE A 157 -13.38 38.17 -11.71
CA ILE A 157 -12.13 38.14 -10.93
C ILE A 157 -12.00 36.90 -10.03
N ASN A 158 -13.12 36.29 -9.58
CA ASN A 158 -13.07 35.09 -8.76
C ASN A 158 -12.51 33.90 -9.55
N LEU A 159 -12.99 33.70 -10.78
CA LEU A 159 -12.49 32.66 -11.67
C LEU A 159 -11.04 32.92 -12.10
N ALA A 160 -10.67 34.18 -12.32
CA ALA A 160 -9.27 34.54 -12.62
C ALA A 160 -8.33 34.16 -11.47
N TRP A 161 -8.67 34.54 -10.23
CA TRP A 161 -7.88 34.17 -9.04
C TRP A 161 -7.86 32.67 -8.79
N ALA A 162 -9.01 31.99 -8.92
CA ALA A 162 -9.07 30.54 -8.76
C ALA A 162 -8.24 29.80 -9.82
N SER A 163 -8.25 30.27 -11.06
CA SER A 163 -7.43 29.72 -12.14
C SER A 163 -5.94 29.91 -11.88
N LEU A 164 -5.52 31.10 -11.41
CA LEU A 164 -4.14 31.34 -10.96
C LEU A 164 -3.72 30.39 -9.83
N ILE A 165 -4.62 30.16 -8.86
CA ILE A 165 -4.36 29.24 -7.73
C ILE A 165 -4.12 27.82 -8.25
N VAL A 166 -4.97 27.33 -9.14
CA VAL A 166 -4.89 25.97 -9.69
C VAL A 166 -3.66 25.81 -10.58
N GLU A 167 -3.40 26.75 -11.48
CA GLU A 167 -2.23 26.76 -12.34
C GLU A 167 -0.93 26.73 -11.51
N GLU A 168 -0.84 27.54 -10.45
CA GLU A 168 0.35 27.55 -9.59
C GLU A 168 0.50 26.23 -8.82
N CYS A 169 -0.59 25.66 -8.30
CA CYS A 169 -0.56 24.32 -7.69
C CYS A 169 -0.01 23.27 -8.66
N VAL A 170 -0.43 23.31 -9.93
CA VAL A 170 0.04 22.39 -10.98
C VAL A 170 1.52 22.60 -11.26
N ARG A 171 2.00 23.84 -11.37
CA ARG A 171 3.43 24.17 -11.54
C ARG A 171 4.29 23.71 -10.37
N LEU A 172 3.73 23.72 -9.15
CA LEU A 172 4.34 23.16 -7.94
C LEU A 172 4.31 21.62 -7.90
N GLY A 173 3.67 20.98 -8.90
CA GLY A 173 3.54 19.53 -9.02
C GLY A 173 2.35 18.93 -8.26
N PHE A 174 1.44 19.75 -7.75
CA PHE A 174 0.23 19.35 -7.04
C PHE A 174 -0.91 19.18 -8.04
N THR A 175 -1.01 17.99 -8.62
CA THR A 175 -1.98 17.70 -9.69
C THR A 175 -3.20 16.91 -9.21
N TYR A 176 -3.23 16.48 -7.95
CA TYR A 176 -4.34 15.69 -7.41
C TYR A 176 -5.21 16.52 -6.48
N PHE A 177 -6.47 16.71 -6.87
CA PHE A 177 -7.45 17.56 -6.20
C PHE A 177 -8.60 16.72 -5.62
N CYS A 178 -8.78 16.82 -4.32
CA CYS A 178 -9.87 16.22 -3.56
C CYS A 178 -10.94 17.27 -3.30
N ILE A 179 -12.11 17.16 -3.94
CA ILE A 179 -13.12 18.22 -3.95
C ILE A 179 -14.41 17.76 -3.27
N ALA A 180 -14.82 18.44 -2.21
CA ALA A 180 -16.14 18.29 -1.62
C ALA A 180 -17.15 19.22 -2.29
N PRO A 181 -18.42 18.79 -2.47
CA PRO A 181 -19.44 19.62 -3.10
C PRO A 181 -19.74 20.87 -2.28
N GLY A 182 -19.92 22.01 -2.95
CA GLY A 182 -20.18 23.27 -2.26
C GLY A 182 -20.34 24.47 -3.18
N SER A 183 -21.26 25.37 -2.85
CA SER A 183 -21.48 26.59 -3.63
C SER A 183 -20.32 27.58 -3.49
N ARG A 184 -19.84 27.84 -2.27
CA ARG A 184 -18.79 28.85 -2.01
C ARG A 184 -17.42 28.48 -2.60
N SER A 185 -17.17 27.18 -2.79
CA SER A 185 -15.96 26.64 -3.41
C SER A 185 -16.04 26.54 -4.94
N SER A 186 -17.15 26.95 -5.57
CA SER A 186 -17.37 26.81 -7.02
C SER A 186 -16.23 27.38 -7.87
N PRO A 187 -15.66 28.58 -7.61
CA PRO A 187 -14.56 29.09 -8.43
C PRO A 187 -13.35 28.16 -8.46
N LEU A 188 -12.96 27.58 -7.31
CA LEU A 188 -11.86 26.64 -7.21
C LEU A 188 -12.19 25.29 -7.85
N ALA A 189 -13.40 24.78 -7.62
CA ALA A 189 -13.84 23.50 -8.18
C ALA A 189 -13.92 23.55 -9.72
N LEU A 190 -14.49 24.62 -10.28
CA LEU A 190 -14.58 24.85 -11.72
C LEU A 190 -13.19 25.03 -12.34
N SER A 191 -12.31 25.80 -11.69
CA SER A 191 -10.94 26.01 -12.20
C SER A 191 -10.11 24.72 -12.16
N ALA A 192 -10.25 23.93 -11.08
CA ALA A 192 -9.56 22.64 -10.98
C ALA A 192 -10.08 21.68 -12.03
N THR A 193 -11.39 21.45 -12.12
CA THR A 193 -11.96 20.51 -13.09
C THR A 193 -11.75 20.92 -14.56
N GLY A 194 -11.62 22.22 -14.84
CA GLY A 194 -11.31 22.72 -16.18
C GLY A 194 -9.83 22.68 -16.57
N HIS A 195 -8.93 22.36 -15.64
CA HIS A 195 -7.49 22.38 -15.91
C HIS A 195 -6.99 21.02 -16.47
N PRO A 196 -6.28 20.99 -17.61
CA PRO A 196 -5.95 19.73 -18.33
C PRO A 196 -5.02 18.78 -17.56
N LEU A 197 -4.16 19.31 -16.68
CA LEU A 197 -3.19 18.50 -15.91
C LEU A 197 -3.69 18.02 -14.54
N THR A 198 -4.90 18.39 -14.13
CA THR A 198 -5.41 18.02 -12.80
C THR A 198 -6.24 16.74 -12.84
N LYS A 199 -6.13 15.95 -11.79
CA LYS A 199 -7.01 14.81 -11.50
C LYS A 199 -7.88 15.18 -10.31
N CYS A 200 -9.19 15.21 -10.52
CA CYS A 200 -10.14 15.59 -9.49
C CYS A 200 -10.95 14.37 -9.01
N ILE A 201 -10.94 14.11 -7.71
CA ILE A 201 -11.83 13.13 -7.05
C ILE A 201 -12.83 13.88 -6.18
N SER A 202 -14.07 13.38 -6.10
CA SER A 202 -15.09 13.97 -5.25
C SER A 202 -15.57 13.02 -4.16
N CYS A 203 -15.86 13.55 -2.97
CA CYS A 203 -16.54 12.83 -1.91
C CYS A 203 -17.50 13.76 -1.19
N TYR A 204 -18.67 13.23 -0.80
CA TYR A 204 -19.67 13.98 -0.06
C TYR A 204 -19.35 14.09 1.44
N ASP A 205 -18.43 13.27 1.96
CA ASP A 205 -17.95 13.32 3.34
C ASP A 205 -16.55 13.97 3.35
N GLU A 206 -16.45 15.22 3.83
CA GLU A 206 -15.17 15.93 3.87
C GLU A 206 -14.14 15.25 4.77
N ARG A 207 -14.56 14.54 5.83
CA ARG A 207 -13.64 13.83 6.72
C ARG A 207 -12.97 12.69 5.96
N SER A 208 -13.76 11.85 5.29
CA SER A 208 -13.23 10.79 4.42
C SER A 208 -12.36 11.37 3.30
N LEU A 209 -12.75 12.51 2.71
CA LEU A 209 -11.96 13.21 1.70
C LEU A 209 -10.58 13.69 2.21
N GLY A 210 -10.54 14.24 3.43
CA GLY A 210 -9.29 14.66 4.09
C GLY A 210 -8.35 13.48 4.33
N PHE A 211 -8.88 12.35 4.80
CA PHE A 211 -8.12 11.11 4.97
C PHE A 211 -7.67 10.51 3.64
N HIS A 212 -8.48 10.60 2.58
CA HIS A 212 -8.06 10.22 1.22
C HIS A 212 -6.86 11.03 0.75
N ALA A 213 -6.89 12.35 0.95
CA ALA A 213 -5.75 13.22 0.63
C ALA A 213 -4.49 12.86 1.44
N LEU A 214 -4.64 12.52 2.73
CA LEU A 214 -3.55 12.03 3.58
C LEU A 214 -2.96 10.73 3.03
N GLY A 215 -3.81 9.80 2.60
CA GLY A 215 -3.42 8.55 1.97
C GLY A 215 -2.63 8.77 0.69
N TYR A 216 -3.16 9.60 -0.22
CA TYR A 216 -2.50 9.96 -1.47
C TYR A 216 -1.12 10.57 -1.23
N GLY A 217 -1.01 11.51 -0.28
CA GLY A 217 0.27 12.14 0.03
C GLY A 217 1.29 11.16 0.59
N ARG A 218 0.84 10.14 1.32
CA ARG A 218 1.70 9.07 1.82
C ARG A 218 2.21 8.15 0.73
N GLY A 219 1.33 7.75 -0.21
CA GLY A 219 1.68 6.85 -1.30
C GLY A 219 2.53 7.52 -2.38
N SER A 220 2.15 8.74 -2.79
CA SER A 220 2.80 9.46 -3.89
C SER A 220 4.01 10.29 -3.46
N ARG A 221 4.15 10.55 -2.16
CA ARG A 221 5.10 11.52 -1.58
C ARG A 221 4.92 12.96 -2.08
N LYS A 222 3.79 13.27 -2.72
CA LYS A 222 3.39 14.59 -3.22
C LYS A 222 2.13 15.08 -2.49
N PRO A 223 2.00 16.39 -2.19
CA PRO A 223 0.77 16.93 -1.64
C PRO A 223 -0.46 16.69 -2.54
N ALA A 224 -1.61 16.40 -1.91
CA ALA A 224 -2.93 16.54 -2.53
C ALA A 224 -3.53 17.88 -2.09
N VAL A 225 -4.30 18.51 -2.99
CA VAL A 225 -5.06 19.73 -2.70
C VAL A 225 -6.46 19.32 -2.26
N VAL A 226 -6.94 19.81 -1.12
CA VAL A 226 -8.31 19.57 -0.65
C VAL A 226 -9.12 20.86 -0.79
N ILE A 227 -10.24 20.79 -1.48
CA ILE A 227 -11.18 21.91 -1.67
C ILE A 227 -12.49 21.55 -0.97
N THR A 228 -12.92 22.39 -0.03
CA THR A 228 -14.22 22.29 0.63
C THR A 228 -14.95 23.62 0.59
N SER A 229 -16.27 23.58 0.78
CA SER A 229 -17.05 24.79 1.02
C SER A 229 -16.73 25.41 2.39
N SER A 230 -17.31 26.57 2.68
CA SER A 230 -17.30 27.21 4.00
C SER A 230 -18.11 26.42 5.04
N GLY A 231 -17.90 26.72 6.32
CA GLY A 231 -18.72 26.18 7.43
C GLY A 231 -18.14 24.89 8.02
N THR A 232 -19.01 23.97 8.43
CA THR A 232 -18.61 22.70 9.06
C THR A 232 -17.82 21.78 8.12
N ALA A 233 -17.93 21.95 6.81
CA ALA A 233 -17.12 21.25 5.81
C ALA A 233 -15.61 21.40 6.08
N VAL A 234 -15.15 22.60 6.45
CA VAL A 234 -13.75 22.83 6.85
C VAL A 234 -13.43 22.13 8.19
N SER A 235 -14.38 22.14 9.14
CA SER A 235 -14.22 21.46 10.44
C SER A 235 -14.14 19.94 10.35
N ASN A 236 -14.67 19.33 9.28
CA ASN A 236 -14.54 17.90 9.04
C ASN A 236 -13.13 17.49 8.59
N LEU A 237 -12.32 18.43 8.07
CA LEU A 237 -10.90 18.19 7.79
C LEU A 237 -10.04 18.19 9.06
N LEU A 238 -10.56 18.77 10.16
CA LEU A 238 -10.11 18.74 11.57
C LEU A 238 -10.97 19.76 12.36
N PRO A 239 -11.24 19.57 13.67
CA PRO A 239 -12.14 20.46 14.41
C PRO A 239 -11.48 21.80 14.86
N SER A 240 -12.13 22.94 14.53
CA SER A 240 -12.21 24.26 15.26
C SER A 240 -11.49 25.55 14.75
N VAL A 241 -12.29 26.57 14.36
CA VAL A 241 -12.01 27.95 13.81
C VAL A 241 -10.64 28.58 14.11
N ASN A 242 -9.98 29.12 13.07
CA ASN A 242 -8.55 28.86 12.80
C ASN A 242 -8.32 27.34 12.74
N HIS A 243 -9.16 26.66 11.95
CA HIS A 243 -9.63 25.25 12.02
C HIS A 243 -8.65 24.19 12.55
N PHE A 244 -7.35 24.46 12.39
CA PHE A 244 -6.26 23.54 12.60
C PHE A 244 -5.21 24.01 13.62
N GLY A 245 -5.36 25.16 14.29
CA GLY A 245 -4.42 25.66 15.31
C GLY A 245 -2.94 25.55 14.88
N THR A 246 -2.11 24.93 15.72
CA THR A 246 -0.68 24.66 15.42
C THR A 246 -0.45 23.35 14.64
N PHE A 247 -1.51 22.67 14.20
CA PHE A 247 -1.41 21.44 13.41
C PHE A 247 -1.00 21.71 11.95
N VAL A 248 -1.32 22.88 11.40
CA VAL A 248 -0.84 23.31 10.07
C VAL A 248 0.56 23.90 10.14
N ARG A 249 1.34 23.68 9.08
CA ARG A 249 2.69 24.22 8.90
C ARG A 249 2.68 25.67 8.41
N TYR A 250 1.60 26.05 7.75
CA TYR A 250 1.39 27.38 7.21
C TYR A 250 -0.11 27.65 7.13
N PHE A 251 -0.51 28.85 7.53
CA PHE A 251 -1.87 29.35 7.40
C PHE A 251 -1.82 30.72 6.75
N PHE A 252 -2.67 30.94 5.74
CA PHE A 252 -2.87 32.26 5.17
C PHE A 252 -4.34 32.49 4.85
N ASN A 253 -4.84 33.68 5.21
CA ASN A 253 -6.18 34.10 4.87
C ASN A 253 -6.12 35.03 3.66
N LEU A 254 -6.45 34.52 2.48
CA LEU A 254 -6.46 35.34 1.27
C LEU A 254 -7.55 36.42 1.40
N PRO A 255 -7.26 37.68 1.02
CA PRO A 255 -8.31 38.68 0.88
C PRO A 255 -9.29 38.25 -0.21
N PRO A 256 -10.53 38.77 -0.20
CA PRO A 256 -11.45 38.54 -1.31
C PRO A 256 -10.83 38.96 -2.64
N PRO A 257 -11.04 38.21 -3.73
CA PRO A 257 -10.50 38.56 -5.04
C PRO A 257 -10.85 39.99 -5.42
N GLY A 258 -9.83 40.73 -5.84
CA GLY A 258 -9.95 42.13 -6.22
C GLY A 258 -8.87 42.53 -7.20
N ASP A 259 -9.25 43.32 -8.20
CA ASP A 259 -8.38 43.80 -9.28
C ASP A 259 -7.42 44.94 -8.85
N ARG A 260 -7.50 45.36 -7.59
CA ARG A 260 -6.54 46.30 -6.96
C ARG A 260 -5.38 45.59 -6.26
N ILE A 261 -5.46 44.27 -6.10
CA ILE A 261 -4.45 43.46 -5.44
C ILE A 261 -3.67 42.74 -6.54
N ASN A 262 -2.34 42.86 -6.52
CA ASN A 262 -1.51 42.23 -7.54
C ASN A 262 -1.52 40.70 -7.38
N ALA A 263 -1.79 39.99 -8.47
CA ALA A 263 -1.91 38.53 -8.52
C ALA A 263 -0.64 37.80 -8.03
N ARG A 264 0.55 38.43 -8.10
CA ARG A 264 1.79 37.88 -7.54
C ARG A 264 1.70 37.55 -6.05
N MET A 265 0.85 38.24 -5.30
CA MET A 265 0.62 37.90 -3.88
C MET A 265 -0.02 36.52 -3.74
N VAL A 266 -0.95 36.16 -4.63
CA VAL A 266 -1.60 34.84 -4.62
C VAL A 266 -0.59 33.76 -4.96
N LEU A 267 0.20 33.95 -6.03
CA LEU A 267 1.20 32.97 -6.46
C LEU A 267 2.29 32.75 -5.39
N THR A 268 2.88 33.83 -4.87
CA THR A 268 3.96 33.73 -3.84
C THR A 268 3.45 33.18 -2.50
N THR A 269 2.18 33.40 -2.17
CA THR A 269 1.52 32.76 -1.02
C THR A 269 1.45 31.24 -1.19
N LEU A 270 1.08 30.76 -2.38
CA LEU A 270 1.03 29.32 -2.67
C LEU A 270 2.42 28.68 -2.69
N ASP A 271 3.41 29.36 -3.27
CA ASP A 271 4.81 28.92 -3.24
C ASP A 271 5.30 28.75 -1.79
N SER A 272 4.96 29.71 -0.92
CA SER A 272 5.29 29.66 0.50
C SER A 272 4.60 28.48 1.18
N ALA A 273 3.30 28.29 0.93
CA ALA A 273 2.54 27.19 1.48
C ALA A 273 3.10 25.82 1.06
N ALA A 274 3.43 25.67 -0.24
CA ALA A 274 4.07 24.49 -0.79
C ALA A 274 5.42 24.19 -0.13
N TYR A 275 6.25 25.23 0.05
CA TYR A 275 7.52 25.11 0.75
C TYR A 275 7.32 24.56 2.17
N TYR A 276 6.45 25.18 2.97
CA TYR A 276 6.19 24.73 4.35
C TYR A 276 5.53 23.35 4.44
N ALA A 277 4.69 22.96 3.47
CA ALA A 277 4.09 21.62 3.44
C ALA A 277 5.12 20.51 3.22
N MET A 278 6.16 20.80 2.41
CA MET A 278 7.15 19.82 1.97
C MET A 278 8.46 19.83 2.77
N GLN A 279 8.75 20.89 3.55
CA GLN A 279 9.89 20.94 4.47
C GLN A 279 9.68 20.04 5.69
N ALA A 280 10.76 19.59 6.33
CA ALA A 280 10.69 18.89 7.61
C ALA A 280 10.42 19.92 8.74
N PRO A 281 9.37 19.74 9.57
CA PRO A 281 8.42 18.63 9.59
C PRO A 281 7.34 18.78 8.51
N GLN A 282 7.19 17.75 7.65
CA GLN A 282 6.17 17.75 6.61
C GLN A 282 4.78 17.77 7.24
N GLY A 283 3.81 18.42 6.59
CA GLY A 283 2.46 18.51 7.15
C GLY A 283 1.48 19.35 6.35
N PRO A 284 0.22 19.42 6.81
CA PRO A 284 -0.83 20.16 6.13
C PRO A 284 -0.59 21.67 6.18
N VAL A 285 -1.11 22.37 5.19
CA VAL A 285 -1.16 23.84 5.11
C VAL A 285 -2.59 24.26 4.79
N HIS A 286 -2.99 25.45 5.23
CA HIS A 286 -4.35 25.93 5.07
C HIS A 286 -4.35 27.33 4.44
N ILE A 287 -4.93 27.42 3.24
CA ILE A 287 -5.19 28.67 2.55
C ILE A 287 -6.70 28.90 2.56
N ASN A 288 -7.14 29.92 3.30
CA ASN A 288 -8.55 30.28 3.33
C ASN A 288 -8.86 31.26 2.18
N CYS A 289 -9.81 30.90 1.31
CA CYS A 289 -10.14 31.65 0.10
C CYS A 289 -11.54 32.30 0.20
N ALA A 290 -11.60 33.62 0.36
CA ALA A 290 -12.84 34.35 0.59
C ALA A 290 -13.52 34.83 -0.71
N PHE A 291 -14.29 33.97 -1.39
CA PHE A 291 -15.00 34.34 -2.63
C PHE A 291 -16.35 35.07 -2.37
N ARG A 292 -16.52 36.25 -2.97
CA ARG A 292 -17.82 36.96 -3.03
C ARG A 292 -18.61 36.51 -4.24
N GLU A 293 -19.93 36.70 -4.24
CA GLU A 293 -20.73 36.44 -5.45
C GLU A 293 -20.40 37.44 -6.57
N PRO A 294 -20.48 37.03 -7.84
CA PRO A 294 -20.92 35.74 -8.37
C PRO A 294 -19.86 34.65 -8.29
N LEU A 295 -20.30 33.40 -8.08
CA LEU A 295 -19.43 32.24 -7.86
C LEU A 295 -19.31 31.34 -9.10
N ASP A 296 -20.01 31.69 -10.18
CA ASP A 296 -20.13 30.97 -11.44
C ASP A 296 -19.54 31.79 -12.61
N TYR A 297 -19.88 31.42 -13.85
CA TYR A 297 -19.44 32.09 -15.07
C TYR A 297 -20.20 33.40 -15.37
N THR A 298 -20.85 34.01 -14.38
CA THR A 298 -21.47 35.33 -14.55
C THR A 298 -20.40 36.35 -14.92
N ASN A 299 -20.60 37.04 -16.04
CA ASN A 299 -19.68 38.06 -16.52
C ASN A 299 -19.71 39.30 -15.62
N GLN A 300 -18.54 39.70 -15.14
CA GLN A 300 -18.30 40.96 -14.44
C GLN A 300 -17.02 41.59 -14.98
N HIS A 301 -17.06 42.89 -15.19
CA HIS A 301 -15.86 43.63 -15.59
C HIS A 301 -14.86 43.68 -14.43
N TRP A 302 -13.60 43.32 -14.70
CA TRP A 302 -12.49 43.42 -13.76
C TRP A 302 -11.24 43.93 -14.48
N ASN A 303 -10.37 44.65 -13.77
CA ASN A 303 -9.18 45.23 -14.38
C ASN A 303 -8.02 44.21 -14.48
N VAL A 304 -7.54 43.97 -15.70
CA VAL A 304 -6.39 43.10 -16.00
C VAL A 304 -5.06 43.62 -15.43
N ASP A 305 -4.97 44.88 -15.01
CA ASP A 305 -3.76 45.49 -14.43
C ASP A 305 -3.27 44.74 -13.17
N CYS A 306 -4.15 44.02 -12.46
CA CYS A 306 -3.75 43.15 -11.36
C CYS A 306 -2.76 42.04 -11.78
N LEU A 307 -2.70 41.70 -13.07
CA LEU A 307 -1.79 40.71 -13.64
C LEU A 307 -0.42 41.29 -14.03
N LEU A 308 -0.21 42.61 -13.90
CA LEU A 308 1.05 43.25 -14.26
C LEU A 308 2.24 42.62 -13.49
N GLY A 309 3.27 42.26 -14.25
CA GLY A 309 4.47 41.59 -13.76
C GLY A 309 4.45 40.06 -13.86
N LEU A 310 3.40 39.47 -14.42
CA LEU A 310 3.31 38.03 -14.68
C LEU A 310 3.79 37.62 -16.09
N ASP A 311 4.29 38.54 -16.91
CA ASP A 311 4.68 38.27 -18.31
C ASP A 311 5.69 37.11 -18.44
N LYS A 312 6.65 37.04 -17.51
CA LYS A 312 7.63 35.94 -17.46
C LYS A 312 7.00 34.63 -17.00
N TRP A 313 6.04 34.70 -16.08
CA TRP A 313 5.36 33.55 -15.52
C TRP A 313 4.44 32.90 -16.56
N PHE A 314 3.67 33.69 -17.31
CA PHE A 314 2.87 33.18 -18.43
C PHE A 314 3.70 32.45 -19.49
N LYS A 315 4.92 32.93 -19.75
CA LYS A 315 5.85 32.35 -20.72
C LYS A 315 6.62 31.13 -20.22
N ASN A 316 6.42 30.69 -18.98
CA ASN A 316 7.11 29.53 -18.43
C ASN A 316 6.13 28.53 -17.82
N SER A 317 6.62 27.33 -17.51
CA SER A 317 5.87 26.24 -16.85
C SER A 317 6.31 26.01 -15.41
N GLU A 318 6.97 27.00 -14.81
CA GLU A 318 7.66 26.87 -13.52
C GLU A 318 6.92 27.69 -12.45
N PRO A 319 7.05 27.32 -11.17
CA PRO A 319 6.49 28.12 -10.08
C PRO A 319 7.02 29.55 -10.12
N TYR A 320 6.18 30.49 -9.69
CA TYR A 320 6.52 31.90 -9.63
C TYR A 320 7.73 32.13 -8.72
N THR A 321 7.78 31.46 -7.56
CA THR A 321 8.90 31.51 -6.61
C THR A 321 9.53 30.13 -6.44
N LYS A 322 10.79 30.00 -6.87
CA LYS A 322 11.58 28.78 -6.62
C LYS A 322 12.35 28.86 -5.32
N TYR A 323 12.04 27.97 -4.38
CA TYR A 323 12.83 27.77 -3.17
C TYR A 323 14.06 26.90 -3.45
N VAL A 324 15.20 27.53 -3.65
CA VAL A 324 16.47 26.83 -3.92
C VAL A 324 17.16 26.48 -2.59
N ARG A 325 17.36 25.19 -2.31
CA ARG A 325 18.20 24.75 -1.20
C ARG A 325 19.67 24.84 -1.60
N MET A 326 20.41 25.73 -0.97
CA MET A 326 21.87 25.72 -1.06
C MET A 326 22.38 24.50 -0.30
N LYS A 327 22.84 23.46 -1.03
CA LYS A 327 23.58 22.37 -0.38
C LYS A 327 24.86 22.99 0.16
N THR A 328 25.04 23.02 1.48
CA THR A 328 26.32 23.35 2.08
C THR A 328 27.31 22.30 1.59
N VAL A 329 28.09 22.64 0.57
CA VAL A 329 29.23 21.83 0.18
C VAL A 329 30.20 21.98 1.33
N SER A 330 30.33 20.95 2.17
CA SER A 330 31.52 20.80 2.99
C SER A 330 32.68 20.63 2.01
N ALA A 331 33.26 21.76 1.59
CA ALA A 331 34.58 21.77 0.99
C ALA A 331 35.50 21.16 2.06
N LEU A 332 36.23 20.12 1.67
CA LEU A 332 36.94 19.15 2.51
C LEU A 332 36.05 18.03 3.05
N GLY A 333 36.45 16.79 2.74
CA GLY A 333 35.93 15.54 3.29
C GLY A 333 36.22 15.32 4.77
N ASN A 334 36.22 16.39 5.56
CA ASN A 334 36.20 16.31 7.01
C ASN A 334 34.75 16.08 7.42
N TYR A 335 34.46 14.90 7.96
CA TYR A 335 33.25 14.66 8.73
C TYR A 335 33.07 15.82 9.72
N SER A 336 31.86 16.38 9.84
CA SER A 336 31.59 17.32 10.92
C SER A 336 31.97 16.65 12.25
N CYS A 337 32.52 17.40 13.20
CA CYS A 337 32.97 16.88 14.50
C CYS A 337 31.93 15.93 15.16
N SER A 338 30.64 16.23 14.97
CA SER A 338 29.50 15.42 15.42
C SER A 338 29.34 14.03 14.78
N VAL A 339 29.79 13.82 13.55
CA VAL A 339 29.71 12.50 12.88
C VAL A 339 30.84 11.58 13.34
N MET A 340 32.02 12.13 13.64
CA MET A 340 33.15 11.36 14.19
C MET A 340 32.80 10.79 15.57
N GLU A 341 32.13 11.56 16.43
CA GLU A 341 31.64 11.09 17.73
C GLU A 341 30.71 9.87 17.61
N VAL A 342 29.72 9.95 16.71
CA VAL A 342 28.78 8.85 16.45
C VAL A 342 29.50 7.62 15.91
N LEU A 343 30.48 7.81 15.02
CA LEU A 343 31.29 6.72 14.48
C LEU A 343 32.10 6.01 15.56
N GLU A 344 32.72 6.76 16.47
CA GLU A 344 33.48 6.20 17.59
C GLU A 344 32.58 5.42 18.55
N ILE A 345 31.37 5.91 18.84
CA ILE A 345 30.38 5.21 19.67
C ILE A 345 30.01 3.86 19.05
N ILE A 346 29.72 3.86 17.74
CA ILE A 346 29.35 2.64 17.01
C ILE A 346 30.53 1.67 16.92
N GLU A 347 31.75 2.15 16.69
CA GLU A 347 32.95 1.31 16.62
C GLU A 347 33.29 0.64 17.96
N LYS A 348 33.05 1.32 19.08
CA LYS A 348 33.34 0.84 20.43
C LYS A 348 32.26 -0.09 20.99
N ALA A 349 31.08 -0.17 20.37
CA ALA A 349 29.98 -0.98 20.87
C ALA A 349 30.33 -2.49 20.93
N GLU A 350 30.02 -3.14 22.05
CA GLU A 350 30.17 -4.58 22.23
C GLU A 350 28.85 -5.34 22.03
N GLN A 351 27.72 -4.71 22.35
CA GLN A 351 26.36 -5.25 22.30
C GLN A 351 25.41 -4.25 21.63
N GLY A 352 25.76 -3.84 20.42
CA GLY A 352 24.96 -2.90 19.64
C GLY A 352 23.63 -3.53 19.16
N LEU A 353 22.53 -2.78 19.30
CA LEU A 353 21.21 -3.15 18.78
C LEU A 353 20.77 -2.13 17.72
N LEU A 354 20.42 -2.63 16.53
CA LEU A 354 19.78 -1.81 15.49
C LEU A 354 18.26 -1.95 15.59
N LEU A 355 17.57 -0.88 15.95
CA LEU A 355 16.11 -0.82 16.02
C LEU A 355 15.56 -0.06 14.81
N VAL A 356 14.58 -0.61 14.12
CA VAL A 356 14.02 0.00 12.91
C VAL A 356 12.54 0.29 13.15
N GLY A 357 12.21 1.56 13.34
CA GLY A 357 10.84 2.05 13.43
C GLY A 357 10.21 2.29 12.06
N ALA A 358 9.27 3.22 11.99
CA ALA A 358 8.56 3.53 10.76
C ALA A 358 9.49 4.16 9.69
N ILE A 359 9.59 3.47 8.55
CA ILE A 359 10.19 3.96 7.30
C ILE A 359 9.20 3.77 6.15
N HIS A 360 9.39 4.45 5.03
CA HIS A 360 8.28 4.66 4.08
C HIS A 360 8.62 4.36 2.62
N THR A 361 9.89 4.06 2.31
CA THR A 361 10.33 3.89 0.92
C THR A 361 11.17 2.63 0.77
N ASP A 362 11.11 2.04 -0.42
CA ASP A 362 11.96 0.91 -0.79
C ASP A 362 13.46 1.28 -0.61
N GLU A 363 13.83 2.52 -0.96
CA GLU A 363 15.18 3.06 -0.75
C GLU A 363 15.62 3.04 0.72
N ASP A 364 14.77 3.51 1.64
CA ASP A 364 15.08 3.48 3.07
C ASP A 364 15.23 2.02 3.58
N MET A 365 14.39 1.09 3.10
CA MET A 365 14.49 -0.34 3.46
C MET A 365 15.82 -0.95 2.98
N TRP A 366 16.24 -0.69 1.73
CA TRP A 366 17.54 -1.14 1.22
C TRP A 366 18.71 -0.51 1.97
N ALA A 367 18.62 0.78 2.31
CA ALA A 367 19.64 1.46 3.09
C ALA A 367 19.82 0.83 4.47
N VAL A 368 18.71 0.50 5.15
CA VAL A 368 18.74 -0.20 6.44
C VAL A 368 19.30 -1.62 6.29
N ALA A 369 18.94 -2.35 5.24
CA ALA A 369 19.50 -3.68 4.97
C ALA A 369 21.02 -3.65 4.80
N LEU A 370 21.54 -2.69 4.01
CA LEU A 370 22.98 -2.51 3.81
C LEU A 370 23.68 -2.13 5.12
N LEU A 371 23.08 -1.22 5.89
CA LEU A 371 23.56 -0.80 7.19
C LEU A 371 23.63 -1.97 8.19
N ALA A 372 22.55 -2.75 8.30
CA ALA A 372 22.46 -3.92 9.15
C ALA A 372 23.53 -4.96 8.82
N ARG A 373 23.73 -5.26 7.52
CA ARG A 373 24.79 -6.16 7.05
C ARG A 373 26.18 -5.62 7.38
N HIS A 374 26.36 -4.30 7.28
CA HIS A 374 27.63 -3.65 7.57
C HIS A 374 27.98 -3.73 9.06
N LEU A 375 27.02 -3.41 9.94
CA LEU A 375 27.18 -3.47 11.40
C LEU A 375 27.29 -4.90 11.94
N SER A 376 26.60 -5.86 11.32
CA SER A 376 26.45 -7.22 11.85
C SER A 376 25.85 -7.27 13.26
N TRP A 377 25.03 -6.28 13.61
CA TRP A 377 24.29 -6.20 14.87
C TRP A 377 22.93 -6.90 14.74
N PRO A 378 22.34 -7.37 15.84
CA PRO A 378 20.94 -7.79 15.87
C PRO A 378 20.02 -6.63 15.44
N VAL A 379 19.02 -6.96 14.62
CA VAL A 379 18.09 -6.00 14.02
C VAL A 379 16.67 -6.29 14.50
N ALA A 380 16.14 -5.41 15.33
CA ALA A 380 14.73 -5.43 15.73
C ALA A 380 13.93 -4.53 14.78
N THR A 381 12.86 -5.05 14.18
CA THR A 381 12.08 -4.33 13.18
C THR A 381 10.63 -4.17 13.61
N ASP A 382 10.13 -2.93 13.65
CA ASP A 382 8.72 -2.61 13.79
C ASP A 382 7.95 -3.01 12.52
N ILE A 383 6.66 -3.32 12.63
CA ILE A 383 5.80 -3.59 11.47
C ILE A 383 5.81 -2.47 10.41
N LEU A 384 5.84 -1.21 10.82
CA LEU A 384 5.90 -0.07 9.89
C LEU A 384 7.28 0.15 9.27
N SER A 385 8.29 -0.64 9.64
CA SER A 385 9.55 -0.66 8.92
C SER A 385 9.43 -1.33 7.55
N GLY A 386 8.40 -2.17 7.36
CA GLY A 386 8.28 -3.03 6.18
C GLY A 386 9.25 -4.21 6.14
N LEU A 387 10.29 -4.20 6.98
CA LEU A 387 11.27 -5.29 7.11
C LEU A 387 10.76 -6.45 7.95
N ARG A 388 9.73 -6.24 8.78
CA ARG A 388 9.05 -7.30 9.54
C ARG A 388 8.39 -8.34 8.62
N LEU A 389 7.78 -7.86 7.53
CA LEU A 389 7.12 -8.66 6.49
C LEU A 389 7.98 -8.77 5.22
N ARG A 390 9.32 -8.75 5.39
CA ARG A 390 10.26 -9.00 4.28
C ARG A 390 10.02 -10.40 3.70
N LYS A 391 10.43 -10.66 2.46
CA LYS A 391 10.39 -11.98 1.81
C LYS A 391 11.81 -12.43 1.49
N VAL A 392 12.19 -13.65 1.88
CA VAL A 392 13.52 -14.22 1.61
C VAL A 392 13.52 -14.88 0.21
N VAL A 393 14.45 -14.48 -0.65
CA VAL A 393 14.62 -14.96 -2.03
C VAL A 393 15.84 -15.88 -2.07
N ASN A 394 15.60 -17.18 -1.92
CA ASN A 394 16.66 -18.19 -1.87
C ASN A 394 17.15 -18.57 -3.28
N SER A 395 18.26 -17.95 -3.72
CA SER A 395 18.98 -18.40 -4.93
C SER A 395 20.11 -19.40 -4.64
N LEU A 396 20.51 -19.61 -3.37
CA LEU A 396 21.50 -20.62 -2.96
C LEU A 396 21.30 -21.01 -1.48
N PRO A 397 21.09 -22.30 -1.15
CA PRO A 397 21.02 -22.75 0.23
C PRO A 397 22.43 -22.66 0.85
N GLY A 398 22.68 -21.60 1.61
CA GLY A 398 23.96 -21.39 2.31
C GLY A 398 24.31 -19.95 2.70
N LEU A 399 23.63 -18.93 2.14
CA LEU A 399 23.95 -17.51 2.37
C LEU A 399 22.97 -16.73 3.27
N ASP A 400 21.96 -17.41 3.82
CA ASP A 400 20.86 -16.87 4.66
C ASP A 400 21.31 -16.31 6.04
N LYS A 401 22.60 -15.93 6.20
CA LYS A 401 23.28 -15.62 7.47
C LYS A 401 23.90 -14.22 7.54
N SER A 402 23.58 -13.31 6.62
CA SER A 402 24.28 -12.00 6.56
C SER A 402 23.70 -10.91 7.46
N ILE A 403 22.42 -11.01 7.86
CA ILE A 403 21.74 -10.07 8.77
C ILE A 403 21.02 -10.86 9.87
N LEU A 404 21.15 -10.39 11.12
CA LEU A 404 20.58 -11.04 12.30
C LEU A 404 19.26 -10.38 12.71
N PHE A 405 18.17 -10.71 12.03
CA PHE A 405 16.84 -10.19 12.41
C PHE A 405 16.32 -10.84 13.70
N ILE A 406 15.91 -10.01 14.66
CA ILE A 406 15.26 -10.40 15.91
C ILE A 406 13.79 -9.98 15.85
N ASP A 407 13.10 -10.64 14.95
CA ASP A 407 11.68 -10.51 14.63
C ASP A 407 10.76 -10.63 15.85
N HIS A 408 11.09 -11.52 16.78
CA HIS A 408 10.27 -11.84 17.94
C HIS A 408 10.76 -11.17 19.22
N ILE A 409 11.51 -10.05 19.12
CA ILE A 409 12.01 -9.31 20.29
C ILE A 409 10.88 -8.93 21.25
N ASP A 410 9.72 -8.54 20.71
CA ASP A 410 8.54 -8.23 21.51
C ASP A 410 8.16 -9.43 22.41
N GLN A 411 8.09 -10.64 21.85
CA GLN A 411 7.69 -11.85 22.58
C GLN A 411 8.80 -12.37 23.51
N ILE A 412 10.07 -12.25 23.13
CA ILE A 412 11.22 -12.56 23.99
C ILE A 412 11.19 -11.72 25.28
N LEU A 413 10.82 -10.43 25.16
CA LEU A 413 10.77 -9.50 26.29
C LEU A 413 9.62 -9.77 27.29
N LEU A 414 8.77 -10.79 27.05
CA LEU A 414 7.84 -11.28 28.08
C LEU A 414 8.57 -11.94 29.25
N SER A 415 9.76 -12.49 29.01
CA SER A 415 10.60 -13.08 30.03
C SER A 415 11.41 -12.00 30.75
N GLU A 416 11.21 -11.90 32.07
CA GLU A 416 11.95 -10.94 32.90
C GLU A 416 13.45 -11.31 32.96
N SER A 417 13.81 -12.60 32.88
CA SER A 417 15.21 -13.01 32.81
C SER A 417 15.86 -12.58 31.49
N ALA A 418 15.15 -12.72 30.36
CA ALA A 418 15.64 -12.22 29.07
C ALA A 418 15.75 -10.70 29.05
N LYS A 419 14.74 -9.97 29.53
CA LYS A 419 14.76 -8.52 29.63
C LYS A 419 16.00 -8.00 30.38
N ASN A 420 16.34 -8.63 31.50
CA ASN A 420 17.51 -8.27 32.30
C ASN A 420 18.85 -8.69 31.68
N TRP A 421 18.85 -9.70 30.80
CA TRP A 421 20.05 -10.21 30.15
C TRP A 421 20.39 -9.50 28.83
N ILE A 422 19.41 -9.08 28.03
CA ILE A 422 19.62 -8.53 26.67
C ILE A 422 20.38 -7.19 26.67
N ARG A 423 20.24 -6.37 27.71
CA ARG A 423 20.88 -5.05 27.93
C ARG A 423 21.96 -4.60 26.90
N PRO A 424 21.57 -4.00 25.76
CA PRO A 424 22.51 -3.44 24.80
C PRO A 424 23.27 -2.25 25.38
N ASP A 425 24.54 -2.10 25.01
CA ASP A 425 25.37 -0.96 25.40
C ASP A 425 25.18 0.25 24.46
N VAL A 426 24.84 0.00 23.19
CA VAL A 426 24.50 1.03 22.19
C VAL A 426 23.22 0.65 21.45
N ILE A 427 22.30 1.60 21.31
CA ILE A 427 21.10 1.45 20.47
C ILE A 427 21.17 2.46 19.35
N VAL A 428 21.04 1.99 18.11
CA VAL A 428 20.83 2.84 16.93
C VAL A 428 19.41 2.62 16.45
N GLN A 429 18.55 3.63 16.56
CA GLN A 429 17.19 3.58 16.03
C GLN A 429 17.09 4.35 14.71
N ILE A 430 16.63 3.67 13.66
CA ILE A 430 16.29 4.26 12.37
C ILE A 430 14.77 4.44 12.27
N GLY A 431 14.33 5.66 11.97
CA GLY A 431 12.91 5.99 11.95
C GLY A 431 12.33 6.09 13.37
N SER A 432 11.25 6.83 13.52
CA SER A 432 10.55 6.98 14.80
C SER A 432 9.32 6.07 14.86
N ARG A 433 8.61 6.09 15.99
CA ARG A 433 7.34 5.38 16.24
C ARG A 433 7.51 3.85 16.29
N ILE A 434 7.68 3.34 17.50
CA ILE A 434 7.62 1.91 17.82
C ILE A 434 6.19 1.56 18.21
N THR A 435 5.65 0.49 17.63
CA THR A 435 4.30 -0.05 17.83
C THR A 435 4.23 -0.87 19.11
N SER A 436 5.23 -1.73 19.33
CA SER A 436 5.30 -2.54 20.55
C SER A 436 5.44 -1.67 21.81
N LYS A 437 4.44 -1.79 22.69
CA LYS A 437 4.52 -1.25 24.05
C LYS A 437 5.65 -1.90 24.86
N ARG A 438 5.89 -3.20 24.64
CA ARG A 438 6.87 -3.97 25.42
C ARG A 438 8.30 -3.56 25.07
N VAL A 439 8.59 -3.35 23.79
CA VAL A 439 9.86 -2.77 23.33
C VAL A 439 10.02 -1.35 23.90
N GLY A 440 8.97 -0.51 23.87
CA GLY A 440 9.01 0.82 24.49
C GLY A 440 9.41 0.78 25.98
N MET A 441 8.77 -0.08 26.78
CA MET A 441 9.09 -0.26 28.21
C MET A 441 10.50 -0.86 28.44
N PHE A 442 10.99 -1.68 27.52
CA PHE A 442 12.37 -2.16 27.56
C PHE A 442 13.37 -1.03 27.32
N LEU A 443 13.12 -0.16 26.33
CA LEU A 443 13.99 1.00 26.05
C LEU A 443 14.04 1.98 27.24
N GLU A 444 12.92 2.17 27.94
CA GLU A 444 12.83 2.97 29.18
C GLU A 444 13.74 2.47 30.30
N THR A 445 14.03 1.16 30.31
CA THR A 445 14.74 0.49 31.42
C THR A 445 16.11 -0.05 31.02
N SER A 446 16.49 0.03 29.74
CA SER A 446 17.75 -0.52 29.21
C SER A 446 18.99 0.31 29.59
N PHE A 447 18.86 1.63 29.75
CA PHE A 447 19.94 2.58 30.04
C PHE A 447 21.26 2.31 29.28
N PRO A 448 21.26 2.29 27.93
CA PRO A 448 22.48 2.09 27.16
C PRO A 448 23.45 3.27 27.36
N SER A 449 24.75 3.04 27.12
CA SER A 449 25.76 4.11 27.12
C SER A 449 25.46 5.18 26.07
N SER A 450 24.82 4.78 24.96
CA SER A 450 24.33 5.69 23.93
C SER A 450 23.10 5.15 23.24
N TYR A 451 22.11 6.03 23.05
CA TYR A 451 20.93 5.79 22.26
C TYR A 451 20.85 6.86 21.17
N ILE A 452 21.14 6.44 19.94
CA ILE A 452 21.21 7.29 18.75
C ILE A 452 19.94 7.12 17.91
N LEU A 453 19.14 8.18 17.77
CA LEU A 453 17.93 8.22 16.93
C LEU A 453 18.20 8.98 15.62
N ILE A 454 17.95 8.32 14.49
CA ILE A 454 18.03 8.89 13.15
C ILE A 454 16.60 9.05 12.60
N ASP A 455 16.16 10.29 12.40
CA ASP A 455 14.84 10.62 11.84
C ASP A 455 14.93 11.93 11.04
N ARG A 456 14.15 12.06 9.95
CA ARG A 456 14.07 13.30 9.17
C ARG A 456 13.31 14.40 9.90
N HIS A 457 12.40 14.02 10.80
CA HIS A 457 11.62 14.97 11.59
C HIS A 457 12.56 15.82 12.46
N PRO A 458 12.29 17.11 12.73
CA PRO A 458 13.11 17.92 13.64
C PRO A 458 12.64 17.85 15.11
N CYS A 459 11.37 17.51 15.38
CA CYS A 459 10.84 17.48 16.74
C CYS A 459 11.14 16.16 17.48
N ARG A 460 11.11 16.22 18.81
CA ARG A 460 11.34 15.07 19.70
C ARG A 460 10.29 13.96 19.46
N HIS A 461 10.77 12.76 19.17
CA HIS A 461 9.99 11.52 19.08
C HIS A 461 10.57 10.49 20.06
N ASP A 462 10.58 10.88 21.34
CA ASP A 462 11.19 10.14 22.44
C ASP A 462 10.32 10.40 23.69
N PRO A 463 9.23 9.63 23.87
CA PRO A 463 8.29 9.83 24.98
C PRO A 463 8.93 9.52 26.35
N SER A 464 9.98 8.72 26.35
CA SER A 464 10.67 8.21 27.53
C SER A 464 11.87 9.08 27.93
N HIS A 465 12.25 10.04 27.09
CA HIS A 465 13.38 10.96 27.30
C HIS A 465 14.73 10.25 27.47
N VAL A 466 14.94 9.14 26.74
CA VAL A 466 16.13 8.28 26.85
C VAL A 466 17.10 8.40 25.68
N VAL A 467 16.73 9.10 24.59
CA VAL A 467 17.61 9.29 23.43
C VAL A 467 18.73 10.25 23.78
N THR A 468 19.98 9.79 23.67
CA THR A 468 21.17 10.59 23.97
C THR A 468 21.67 11.39 22.77
N HIS A 469 21.52 10.84 21.56
CA HIS A 469 21.95 11.48 20.32
C HIS A 469 20.81 11.51 19.31
N ARG A 470 20.54 12.67 18.72
CA ARG A 470 19.51 12.84 17.70
C ARG A 470 20.12 13.36 16.42
N ILE A 471 20.03 12.57 15.35
CA ILE A 471 20.57 12.90 14.04
C ILE A 471 19.42 13.17 13.08
N GLN A 472 19.26 14.44 12.69
CA GLN A 472 18.30 14.81 11.66
C GLN A 472 18.89 14.54 10.27
N ALA A 473 18.58 13.38 9.69
CA ALA A 473 19.14 12.98 8.39
C ALA A 473 18.16 12.12 7.57
N ASN A 474 18.41 12.07 6.26
CA ASN A 474 17.83 11.04 5.40
C ASN A 474 18.49 9.69 5.73
N VAL A 475 17.69 8.63 5.88
CA VAL A 475 18.16 7.28 6.23
C VAL A 475 19.17 6.75 5.20
N ALA A 476 18.88 6.91 3.91
CA ALA A 476 19.78 6.47 2.84
C ALA A 476 21.12 7.22 2.87
N GLU A 477 21.09 8.53 3.11
CA GLU A 477 22.31 9.33 3.22
C GLU A 477 23.14 8.94 4.46
N PHE A 478 22.48 8.73 5.60
CA PHE A 478 23.13 8.28 6.83
C PHE A 478 23.77 6.90 6.64
N ALA A 479 23.02 5.93 6.12
CA ALA A 479 23.53 4.58 5.86
C ALA A 479 24.71 4.60 4.87
N ALA A 480 24.62 5.39 3.79
CA ALA A 480 25.69 5.51 2.81
C ALA A 480 26.97 6.11 3.40
N ARG A 481 26.86 7.07 4.33
CA ARG A 481 28.01 7.63 5.05
C ARG A 481 28.63 6.61 6.00
N LEU A 482 27.81 5.90 6.77
CA LEU A 482 28.29 4.90 7.72
C LEU A 482 28.97 3.72 7.03
N CYS A 483 28.42 3.25 5.91
CA CYS A 483 28.98 2.11 5.15
C CYS A 483 30.34 2.41 4.49
N ARG A 484 30.81 3.67 4.49
CA ARG A 484 32.18 4.03 4.04
C ARG A 484 33.22 3.82 5.12
N CYS A 485 32.80 3.70 6.37
CA CYS A 485 33.68 3.38 7.48
C CYS A 485 33.93 1.87 7.50
N THR A 486 35.01 1.45 8.17
CA THR A 486 35.31 0.02 8.34
C THR A 486 35.22 -0.31 9.81
N PHE A 487 34.27 -1.17 10.18
CA PHE A 487 34.14 -1.67 11.54
C PHE A 487 34.66 -3.10 11.64
N GLN A 488 35.31 -3.43 12.75
CA GLN A 488 35.67 -4.82 13.04
C GLN A 488 34.44 -5.62 13.45
N ARG A 489 34.14 -6.69 12.73
CA ARG A 489 33.03 -7.59 13.05
C ARG A 489 33.40 -8.45 14.25
N LYS A 490 32.72 -8.22 15.38
CA LYS A 490 32.83 -9.06 16.57
C LYS A 490 31.61 -9.96 16.65
N ARG A 491 31.81 -11.28 16.54
CA ARG A 491 30.77 -12.24 16.96
C ARG A 491 30.81 -12.33 18.47
N SER A 492 29.65 -12.22 19.11
CA SER A 492 29.54 -12.34 20.56
C SER A 492 28.52 -13.41 20.93
N ARG A 493 28.75 -14.06 22.08
CA ARG A 493 27.79 -14.99 22.69
C ARG A 493 26.40 -14.35 22.84
N TRP A 494 26.36 -13.03 23.05
CA TRP A 494 25.15 -12.24 23.11
C TRP A 494 24.33 -12.30 21.80
N THR A 495 24.97 -12.04 20.65
CA THR A 495 24.30 -12.15 19.34
C THR A 495 23.81 -13.56 19.01
N GLU A 496 24.59 -14.58 19.36
CA GLU A 496 24.23 -15.99 19.13
C GLU A 496 23.02 -16.40 19.97
N PHE A 497 23.00 -16.02 21.25
CA PHE A 497 21.92 -16.36 22.17
C PHE A 497 20.62 -15.66 21.77
N LEU A 498 20.68 -14.37 21.40
CA LEU A 498 19.51 -13.66 20.86
C LEU A 498 18.94 -14.34 19.61
N THR A 499 19.81 -14.81 18.72
CA THR A 499 19.39 -15.53 17.49
C THR A 499 18.69 -16.85 17.85
N ILE A 500 19.22 -17.59 18.82
CA ILE A 500 18.61 -18.84 19.31
C ILE A 500 17.25 -18.56 19.95
N LEU A 501 17.17 -17.56 20.84
CA LEU A 501 15.91 -17.19 21.49
C LEU A 501 14.85 -16.76 20.47
N ASN A 502 15.24 -15.98 19.46
CA ASN A 502 14.35 -15.60 18.36
C ASN A 502 13.83 -16.83 17.60
N SER A 503 14.71 -17.79 17.28
CA SER A 503 14.32 -19.02 16.59
C SER A 503 13.37 -19.89 17.43
N VAL A 504 13.64 -20.04 18.73
CA VAL A 504 12.81 -20.85 19.63
C VAL A 504 11.42 -20.23 19.79
N VAL A 505 11.35 -18.92 20.00
CA VAL A 505 10.06 -18.21 20.11
C VAL A 505 9.30 -18.25 18.79
N CYS A 506 9.98 -18.11 17.65
CA CYS A 506 9.36 -18.29 16.33
C CYS A 506 8.72 -19.68 16.19
N GLN A 507 9.46 -20.75 16.51
CA GLN A 507 8.97 -22.13 16.44
C GLN A 507 7.76 -22.35 17.35
N GLU A 508 7.80 -21.82 18.57
CA GLU A 508 6.69 -21.89 19.51
C GLU A 508 5.44 -21.19 18.98
N ILE A 509 5.59 -19.95 18.48
CA ILE A 509 4.49 -19.18 17.89
C ILE A 509 3.88 -19.92 16.70
N MET A 510 4.71 -20.40 15.77
CA MET A 510 4.25 -21.18 14.62
C MET A 510 3.49 -22.43 15.07
N PHE A 511 4.04 -23.17 16.03
CA PHE A 511 3.40 -24.37 16.55
C PHE A 511 2.00 -24.07 17.09
N GLN A 512 1.88 -23.11 18.01
CA GLN A 512 0.60 -22.81 18.65
C GLN A 512 -0.43 -22.23 17.69
N ILE A 513 0.00 -21.34 16.77
CA ILE A 513 -0.86 -20.74 15.73
C ILE A 513 -1.45 -21.82 14.81
N HIS A 514 -0.65 -22.80 14.41
CA HIS A 514 -1.12 -23.87 13.52
C HIS A 514 -1.91 -24.95 14.26
N ALA A 515 -1.53 -25.29 15.50
CA ALA A 515 -2.21 -26.31 16.31
C ALA A 515 -3.65 -25.92 16.70
N LYS A 516 -3.92 -24.63 16.92
CA LYS A 516 -5.29 -24.16 17.22
C LYS A 516 -6.20 -24.38 16.01
N CYS A 517 -7.26 -25.18 16.13
CA CYS A 517 -8.18 -25.44 15.00
C CYS A 517 -8.99 -24.19 14.59
N SER A 518 -9.36 -23.35 15.54
CA SER A 518 -10.16 -22.15 15.28
C SER A 518 -9.35 -21.08 14.53
N LEU A 519 -10.04 -20.28 13.73
CA LEU A 519 -9.47 -19.06 13.17
C LEU A 519 -9.31 -18.02 14.29
N THR A 520 -8.12 -17.42 14.41
CA THR A 520 -7.80 -16.44 15.46
C THR A 520 -7.11 -15.22 14.87
N GLU A 521 -7.18 -14.08 15.57
CA GLU A 521 -6.49 -12.84 15.16
C GLU A 521 -4.98 -13.04 14.93
N PRO A 522 -4.23 -13.70 15.83
CA PRO A 522 -2.83 -14.06 15.59
C PRO A 522 -2.59 -14.90 14.33
N TYR A 523 -3.48 -15.85 14.02
CA TYR A 523 -3.37 -16.64 12.79
C TYR A 523 -3.50 -15.75 11.55
N VAL A 524 -4.48 -14.85 11.52
CA VAL A 524 -4.65 -13.89 10.42
C VAL A 524 -3.40 -13.04 10.22
N ALA A 525 -2.87 -12.46 11.31
CA ALA A 525 -1.66 -11.66 11.27
C ALA A 525 -0.43 -12.44 10.79
N HIS A 526 -0.35 -13.74 11.11
CA HIS A 526 0.74 -14.61 10.70
C HIS A 526 0.73 -14.91 9.20
N VAL A 527 -0.43 -15.26 8.64
CA VAL A 527 -0.53 -15.76 7.25
C VAL A 527 -0.74 -14.66 6.20
N ILE A 528 -1.21 -13.48 6.59
CA ILE A 528 -1.53 -12.41 5.63
C ILE A 528 -0.29 -11.90 4.86
N GLY A 529 0.90 -11.98 5.47
CA GLY A 529 2.16 -11.63 4.81
C GLY A 529 2.46 -12.50 3.59
N GLU A 530 1.95 -13.73 3.57
CA GLU A 530 2.12 -14.66 2.45
C GLU A 530 1.51 -14.05 1.19
N SER A 531 0.31 -13.48 1.28
CA SER A 531 -0.45 -12.91 0.15
C SER A 531 0.18 -11.67 -0.51
N LEU A 532 1.23 -11.09 0.07
CA LEU A 532 1.85 -9.86 -0.41
C LEU A 532 2.86 -10.11 -1.55
N TYR A 533 2.42 -10.62 -2.69
CA TYR A 533 3.30 -10.92 -3.83
C TYR A 533 3.42 -9.77 -4.84
N GLY A 534 4.52 -9.74 -5.60
CA GLY A 534 4.71 -8.79 -6.70
C GLY A 534 4.79 -7.35 -6.21
N ASP A 535 3.89 -6.50 -6.69
CA ASP A 535 3.80 -5.09 -6.32
C ASP A 535 2.83 -4.82 -5.16
N ALA A 536 2.36 -5.87 -4.46
CA ALA A 536 1.46 -5.72 -3.34
C ALA A 536 2.10 -4.94 -2.17
N VAL A 537 1.31 -4.09 -1.53
CA VAL A 537 1.69 -3.32 -0.33
C VAL A 537 0.58 -3.37 0.70
N MET A 538 0.92 -3.08 1.95
CA MET A 538 -0.03 -3.17 3.05
C MET A 538 -0.36 -1.80 3.64
N PHE A 539 -1.64 -1.59 3.91
CA PHE A 539 -2.12 -0.54 4.80
C PHE A 539 -2.71 -1.19 6.05
N VAL A 540 -2.29 -0.75 7.23
CA VAL A 540 -2.66 -1.36 8.49
C VAL A 540 -3.41 -0.35 9.36
N GLY A 541 -4.57 -0.76 9.84
CA GLY A 541 -5.39 -0.05 10.79
C GLY A 541 -4.77 0.04 12.18
N ASN A 542 -5.43 0.74 13.08
CA ASN A 542 -4.99 0.86 14.47
C ASN A 542 -5.56 -0.27 15.34
N SER A 543 -5.41 -0.16 16.66
CA SER A 543 -5.89 -1.17 17.63
C SER A 543 -5.13 -2.51 17.53
N MET A 544 -5.80 -3.66 17.69
CA MET A 544 -5.16 -4.98 17.74
C MET A 544 -4.46 -5.38 16.45
N VAL A 545 -5.05 -5.10 15.29
CA VAL A 545 -4.53 -5.54 13.99
C VAL A 545 -3.04 -5.17 13.76
N ILE A 546 -2.64 -3.92 14.01
CA ILE A 546 -1.22 -3.54 13.85
C ILE A 546 -0.30 -4.19 14.90
N ARG A 547 -0.81 -4.45 16.10
CA ARG A 547 -0.06 -5.11 17.16
C ARG A 547 0.11 -6.58 16.86
N ASP A 548 -0.91 -7.24 16.33
CA ASP A 548 -0.83 -8.65 15.96
C ASP A 548 0.13 -8.86 14.80
N LEU A 549 0.13 -7.96 13.82
CA LEU A 549 1.12 -7.95 12.74
C LEU A 549 2.55 -7.70 13.26
N ASP A 550 2.72 -6.81 14.23
CA ASP A 550 4.03 -6.57 14.88
C ASP A 550 4.50 -7.80 15.68
N MET A 551 3.61 -8.43 16.44
CA MET A 551 3.90 -9.59 17.29
C MET A 551 4.11 -10.89 16.50
N PHE A 552 3.26 -11.15 15.51
CA PHE A 552 3.09 -12.48 14.89
C PHE A 552 3.27 -12.50 13.37
N GLY A 553 3.41 -11.34 12.73
CA GLY A 553 3.65 -11.23 11.29
C GLY A 553 4.86 -12.06 10.85
N ASN A 554 4.67 -12.87 9.81
CA ASN A 554 5.71 -13.74 9.27
C ASN A 554 6.22 -13.21 7.92
N GLY A 555 7.54 -13.17 7.78
CA GLY A 555 8.25 -12.81 6.53
C GLY A 555 9.03 -13.97 5.89
N TRP A 556 8.96 -15.18 6.45
CA TRP A 556 9.73 -16.31 5.96
C TRP A 556 8.92 -17.08 4.91
N MET A 557 9.17 -16.81 3.63
CA MET A 557 8.73 -17.69 2.55
C MET A 557 9.90 -18.06 1.65
N ASP A 558 10.15 -19.36 1.52
CA ASP A 558 11.12 -19.94 0.58
C ASP A 558 10.62 -19.74 -0.86
N TYR A 559 11.16 -18.75 -1.56
CA TYR A 559 10.97 -18.57 -2.99
C TYR A 559 11.77 -19.62 -3.79
N THR A 560 11.28 -20.87 -3.83
CA THR A 560 11.87 -21.92 -4.68
C THR A 560 10.95 -22.36 -5.83
N THR A 561 9.71 -21.87 -5.91
CA THR A 561 8.70 -22.47 -6.80
C THR A 561 8.33 -21.70 -8.07
N ASN A 562 8.89 -20.52 -8.35
CA ASN A 562 8.71 -19.88 -9.66
C ASN A 562 10.03 -19.33 -10.19
N GLY A 563 10.85 -20.25 -10.68
CA GLY A 563 12.01 -19.93 -11.51
C GLY A 563 11.54 -19.39 -12.85
N ASN A 564 11.74 -18.09 -13.06
CA ASN A 564 12.42 -17.56 -14.24
C ASN A 564 12.56 -16.04 -14.13
N ASN A 565 13.79 -15.58 -14.34
CA ASN A 565 14.32 -14.22 -14.18
C ASN A 565 14.72 -13.87 -12.75
N VAL A 566 16.03 -13.87 -12.47
CA VAL A 566 16.80 -12.63 -12.22
C VAL A 566 18.30 -12.98 -12.27
N MET A 567 19.02 -12.39 -13.23
CA MET A 567 20.46 -12.18 -13.11
C MET A 567 20.70 -10.96 -12.21
N THR A 568 21.03 -11.15 -10.95
CA THR A 568 21.69 -10.12 -10.12
C THR A 568 22.52 -10.78 -9.02
N HIS A 569 23.78 -11.06 -9.30
CA HIS A 569 24.76 -11.27 -8.24
C HIS A 569 25.04 -9.90 -7.59
N HIS A 570 24.85 -9.79 -6.25
CA HIS A 570 25.34 -8.77 -5.30
C HIS A 570 24.31 -8.06 -4.38
N PHE A 571 22.99 -8.33 -4.49
CA PHE A 571 21.97 -7.75 -3.58
C PHE A 571 21.52 -8.74 -2.49
N PRO A 572 21.12 -8.30 -1.29
CA PRO A 572 20.69 -9.21 -0.23
C PRO A 572 19.53 -10.10 -0.65
N ASP A 573 19.52 -11.32 -0.11
CA ASP A 573 18.58 -12.41 -0.39
C ASP A 573 17.17 -12.14 0.16
N PHE A 574 16.73 -10.89 0.30
CA PHE A 574 15.37 -10.57 0.73
C PHE A 574 14.86 -9.25 0.17
N VAL A 575 13.53 -9.11 0.13
CA VAL A 575 12.81 -7.92 -0.33
C VAL A 575 11.85 -7.45 0.77
N GLY A 576 11.97 -6.21 1.23
CA GLY A 576 11.04 -5.61 2.19
C GLY A 576 9.66 -5.34 1.57
N THR A 577 8.61 -5.26 2.39
CA THR A 577 7.25 -4.94 1.93
C THR A 577 6.86 -3.56 2.45
N VAL A 578 6.38 -2.65 1.59
CA VAL A 578 5.92 -1.33 2.07
C VAL A 578 4.67 -1.51 2.94
N VAL A 579 4.78 -1.07 4.20
CA VAL A 579 3.67 -1.06 5.16
C VAL A 579 3.39 0.36 5.61
N ALA A 580 2.14 0.80 5.51
CA ALA A 580 1.69 2.11 5.95
C ALA A 580 0.57 1.99 6.99
N GLY A 581 0.50 2.92 7.95
CA GLY A 581 -0.62 2.97 8.90
C GLY A 581 -0.71 4.30 9.65
N ASN A 582 -1.89 4.72 10.08
CA ASN A 582 -2.11 6.04 10.72
C ASN A 582 -1.65 6.06 12.19
N ARG A 583 -0.32 6.01 12.41
CA ARG A 583 0.34 5.99 13.73
C ARG A 583 0.80 7.35 14.26
N GLY A 584 0.27 8.45 13.69
CA GLY A 584 0.46 9.80 14.21
C GLY A 584 -0.34 9.98 15.51
N ALA A 585 -1.66 10.18 15.37
CA ALA A 585 -2.60 10.22 16.50
C ALA A 585 -3.20 8.84 16.85
N SER A 586 -2.98 7.82 16.00
CA SER A 586 -3.50 6.46 16.21
C SER A 586 -5.03 6.34 16.19
N GLY A 587 -5.72 7.26 15.50
CA GLY A 587 -7.18 7.26 15.38
C GLY A 587 -7.74 6.11 14.56
N ILE A 588 -8.95 5.67 14.88
CA ILE A 588 -9.70 4.64 14.13
C ILE A 588 -10.49 5.24 12.96
N ASP A 589 -10.55 6.55 12.89
CA ASP A 589 -11.22 7.35 11.87
C ASP A 589 -10.44 7.37 10.56
N GLY A 590 -11.17 7.31 9.45
CA GLY A 590 -10.60 7.54 8.12
C GLY A 590 -9.67 6.47 7.58
N LEU A 591 -9.61 5.28 8.18
CA LEU A 591 -8.64 4.25 7.81
C LEU A 591 -8.90 3.68 6.41
N ILE A 592 -10.16 3.45 6.02
CA ILE A 592 -10.52 2.98 4.68
C ILE A 592 -10.18 4.07 3.66
N SER A 593 -10.60 5.30 3.91
CA SER A 593 -10.38 6.45 3.04
C SER A 593 -8.88 6.73 2.86
N THR A 594 -8.08 6.65 3.93
CA THR A 594 -6.62 6.75 3.85
C THR A 594 -6.03 5.62 3.01
N ALA A 595 -6.50 4.39 3.19
CA ALA A 595 -6.00 3.25 2.43
C ALA A 595 -6.33 3.36 0.93
N VAL A 596 -7.53 3.84 0.58
CA VAL A 596 -7.92 4.12 -0.82
C VAL A 596 -7.03 5.23 -1.40
N GLY A 597 -6.82 6.33 -0.68
CA GLY A 597 -5.89 7.37 -1.09
C GLY A 597 -4.46 6.85 -1.27
N PHE A 598 -3.99 5.99 -0.36
CA PHE A 598 -2.68 5.36 -0.46
C PHE A 598 -2.56 4.46 -1.68
N ALA A 599 -3.62 3.73 -2.05
CA ALA A 599 -3.67 2.96 -3.30
C ALA A 599 -3.56 3.84 -4.54
N VAL A 600 -4.23 5.00 -4.56
CA VAL A 600 -4.09 5.98 -5.65
C VAL A 600 -2.67 6.54 -5.73
N GLY A 601 -2.11 6.95 -4.58
CA GLY A 601 -0.79 7.57 -4.54
C GLY A 601 0.36 6.61 -4.86
N SER A 602 0.27 5.36 -4.41
CA SER A 602 1.29 4.34 -4.65
C SER A 602 1.13 3.62 -6.00
N ASN A 603 -0.09 3.61 -6.55
CA ASN A 603 -0.48 2.84 -7.73
C ASN A 603 -0.08 1.34 -7.64
N LYS A 604 -0.13 0.79 -6.42
CA LYS A 604 0.18 -0.60 -6.08
C LYS A 604 -1.09 -1.34 -5.66
N HIS A 605 -1.08 -2.68 -5.71
CA HIS A 605 -2.17 -3.48 -5.14
C HIS A 605 -2.13 -3.36 -3.60
N VAL A 606 -3.18 -2.82 -2.98
CA VAL A 606 -3.20 -2.57 -1.53
C VAL A 606 -4.01 -3.63 -0.81
N PHE A 607 -3.39 -4.26 0.19
CA PHE A 607 -4.08 -5.02 1.24
C PHE A 607 -4.29 -4.10 2.44
N CYS A 608 -5.54 -3.78 2.76
CA CYS A 608 -5.89 -2.96 3.92
C CYS A 608 -6.43 -3.85 5.04
N VAL A 609 -5.82 -3.83 6.22
CA VAL A 609 -6.22 -4.68 7.35
C VAL A 609 -6.75 -3.80 8.47
N VAL A 610 -8.01 -3.95 8.84
CA VAL A 610 -8.67 -3.11 9.86
C VAL A 610 -9.55 -3.96 10.78
N GLY A 611 -9.84 -3.45 11.98
CA GLY A 611 -10.90 -4.02 12.82
C GLY A 611 -12.29 -3.54 12.37
N ASP A 612 -13.32 -4.29 12.73
CA ASP A 612 -14.75 -3.94 12.56
C ASP A 612 -15.12 -2.52 13.01
N ILE A 613 -14.79 -2.11 14.24
CA ILE A 613 -15.14 -0.77 14.74
C ILE A 613 -14.49 0.33 13.87
N SER A 614 -13.26 0.08 13.42
CA SER A 614 -12.56 0.99 12.50
C SER A 614 -13.21 1.02 11.12
N PHE A 615 -13.65 -0.15 10.61
CA PHE A 615 -14.39 -0.25 9.36
C PHE A 615 -15.71 0.52 9.44
N LEU A 616 -16.48 0.31 10.52
CA LEU A 616 -17.75 0.99 10.75
C LEU A 616 -17.58 2.51 10.83
N HIS A 617 -16.55 2.98 11.54
CA HIS A 617 -16.29 4.40 11.73
C HIS A 617 -16.01 5.15 10.41
N ASP A 618 -15.50 4.46 9.38
CA ASP A 618 -15.19 5.02 8.06
C ASP A 618 -15.90 4.28 6.92
N THR A 619 -17.11 3.77 7.15
CA THR A 619 -17.92 3.07 6.12
C THR A 619 -18.11 3.94 4.88
N ASN A 620 -18.22 5.26 5.03
CA ASN A 620 -18.31 6.22 3.91
C ASN A 620 -17.08 6.16 2.98
N GLY A 621 -15.92 5.70 3.46
CA GLY A 621 -14.74 5.43 2.63
C GLY A 621 -14.98 4.39 1.53
N LEU A 622 -15.99 3.52 1.66
CA LEU A 622 -16.41 2.60 0.59
C LEU A 622 -16.95 3.35 -0.64
N ALA A 623 -17.51 4.56 -0.48
CA ALA A 623 -17.91 5.39 -1.60
C ALA A 623 -16.71 5.87 -2.44
N LEU A 624 -15.57 6.14 -1.79
CA LEU A 624 -14.30 6.44 -2.47
C LEU A 624 -13.73 5.18 -3.15
N LEU A 625 -13.81 4.03 -2.48
CA LEU A 625 -13.39 2.75 -3.05
C LEU A 625 -14.15 2.47 -4.37
N ASN A 626 -15.48 2.58 -4.34
CA ASN A 626 -16.34 2.26 -5.49
C ASN A 626 -16.14 3.18 -6.71
N GLN A 627 -15.58 4.38 -6.54
CA GLN A 627 -15.24 5.25 -7.68
C GLN A 627 -14.09 4.71 -8.55
N ARG A 628 -13.27 3.78 -8.02
CA ARG A 628 -12.14 3.13 -8.73
C ARG A 628 -11.18 4.08 -9.45
N ALA A 629 -11.01 5.29 -8.92
CA ALA A 629 -10.28 6.35 -9.59
C ALA A 629 -8.76 6.10 -9.56
N TRP A 630 -8.16 5.87 -10.74
CA TRP A 630 -6.70 5.83 -10.98
C TRP A 630 -5.87 4.97 -10.00
N ARG A 631 -6.34 3.76 -9.68
CA ARG A 631 -5.63 2.80 -8.82
C ARG A 631 -5.84 1.36 -9.28
N LYS A 632 -4.98 0.46 -8.78
CA LYS A 632 -5.21 -0.98 -8.86
C LYS A 632 -6.34 -1.44 -7.92
N PRO A 633 -6.91 -2.63 -8.16
CA PRO A 633 -7.85 -3.26 -7.22
C PRO A 633 -7.25 -3.38 -5.82
N MET A 634 -8.11 -3.36 -4.81
CA MET A 634 -7.73 -3.34 -3.42
C MET A 634 -8.50 -4.41 -2.62
N THR A 635 -7.81 -5.09 -1.71
CA THR A 635 -8.41 -6.08 -0.80
C THR A 635 -8.49 -5.48 0.60
N ILE A 636 -9.68 -5.35 1.16
CA ILE A 636 -9.89 -4.90 2.55
C ILE A 636 -10.19 -6.11 3.41
N ILE A 637 -9.36 -6.39 4.39
CA ILE A 637 -9.52 -7.46 5.37
C ILE A 637 -10.05 -6.84 6.65
N VAL A 638 -11.24 -7.24 7.05
CA VAL A 638 -11.90 -6.78 8.26
C VAL A 638 -11.88 -7.88 9.30
N VAL A 639 -11.12 -7.68 10.36
CA VAL A 639 -11.16 -8.54 11.54
C VAL A 639 -12.41 -8.14 12.34
N ASN A 640 -13.46 -8.95 12.23
CA ASN A 640 -14.73 -8.73 12.91
C ASN A 640 -14.84 -9.63 14.14
N ASN A 641 -14.53 -9.06 15.31
CA ASN A 641 -14.69 -9.68 16.62
C ASN A 641 -15.90 -9.11 17.37
N HIS A 642 -16.76 -8.36 16.66
CA HIS A 642 -18.00 -7.73 17.14
C HIS A 642 -17.77 -6.69 18.25
N GLY A 643 -16.64 -5.96 18.22
CA GLY A 643 -16.34 -4.89 19.15
C GLY A 643 -14.86 -4.46 19.26
N GLY A 644 -14.58 -3.54 20.19
CA GLY A 644 -13.23 -3.08 20.50
C GLY A 644 -12.42 -4.10 21.31
N ALA A 645 -11.95 -5.20 20.70
CA ALA A 645 -11.27 -6.27 21.43
C ALA A 645 -9.97 -5.86 22.15
N ILE A 646 -9.33 -4.74 21.80
CA ILE A 646 -8.13 -4.26 22.50
C ILE A 646 -8.33 -4.12 24.01
N PHE A 647 -9.53 -3.78 24.45
CA PHE A 647 -9.81 -3.59 25.88
C PHE A 647 -9.76 -4.91 26.67
N SER A 648 -9.92 -6.08 26.02
CA SER A 648 -9.83 -7.39 26.67
C SER A 648 -8.41 -7.74 27.13
N LEU A 649 -7.41 -7.14 26.48
CA LEU A 649 -5.99 -7.29 26.82
C LEU A 649 -5.50 -6.22 27.81
N LEU A 650 -6.33 -5.23 28.15
CA LEU A 650 -5.99 -4.19 29.11
C LEU A 650 -6.39 -4.57 30.54
N PRO A 651 -5.71 -4.02 31.57
CA PRO A 651 -6.02 -4.33 32.97
C PRO A 651 -7.50 -4.13 33.35
N VAL A 652 -8.19 -3.20 32.67
CA VAL A 652 -9.61 -2.88 32.89
C VAL A 652 -10.53 -4.10 32.72
N ALA A 653 -10.19 -5.05 31.83
CA ALA A 653 -10.98 -6.25 31.63
C ALA A 653 -11.00 -7.18 32.84
N LYS A 654 -9.97 -7.12 33.71
CA LYS A 654 -9.91 -7.96 34.92
C LYS A 654 -10.70 -7.39 36.09
N THR A 655 -10.97 -6.09 36.10
CA THR A 655 -11.53 -5.38 37.26
C THR A 655 -12.96 -4.90 37.04
N THR A 656 -13.44 -4.91 35.80
CA THR A 656 -14.71 -4.30 35.41
C THR A 656 -15.76 -5.38 35.15
N SER A 657 -17.03 -5.12 35.47
CA SER A 657 -18.09 -6.09 35.19
C SER A 657 -18.30 -6.29 33.69
N PRO A 658 -18.70 -7.50 33.25
CA PRO A 658 -18.94 -7.80 31.84
C PRO A 658 -19.91 -6.83 31.17
N GLN A 659 -21.00 -6.43 31.84
CA GLN A 659 -22.00 -5.53 31.26
C GLN A 659 -21.43 -4.12 30.96
N ILE A 660 -20.49 -3.64 31.78
CA ILE A 660 -19.85 -2.34 31.55
C ILE A 660 -18.83 -2.46 30.40
N LEU A 661 -18.07 -3.56 30.36
CA LEU A 661 -17.12 -3.83 29.28
C LEU A 661 -17.82 -3.88 27.91
N GLU A 662 -18.86 -4.70 27.78
CA GLU A 662 -19.64 -4.83 26.53
C GLU A 662 -20.19 -3.49 26.07
N LYS A 663 -20.78 -2.71 26.99
CA LYS A 663 -21.48 -1.47 26.64
C LYS A 663 -20.54 -0.30 26.34
N PHE A 664 -19.49 -0.10 27.12
CA PHE A 664 -18.71 1.14 27.11
C PHE A 664 -17.27 0.99 26.61
N PHE A 665 -16.76 -0.24 26.50
CA PHE A 665 -15.41 -0.50 26.05
C PHE A 665 -15.40 -1.29 24.73
N TYR A 666 -15.94 -2.50 24.73
CA TYR A 666 -16.08 -3.29 23.52
C TYR A 666 -17.08 -2.64 22.55
N THR A 667 -18.07 -1.89 23.08
CA THR A 667 -19.11 -1.27 22.26
C THR A 667 -19.70 -2.29 21.28
N SER A 668 -20.06 -3.45 21.83
CA SER A 668 -20.43 -4.61 21.02
C SER A 668 -21.58 -4.28 20.08
N HIS A 669 -21.52 -4.80 18.86
CA HIS A 669 -22.50 -4.48 17.83
C HIS A 669 -22.99 -5.73 17.09
N ASP A 670 -24.15 -5.60 16.45
CA ASP A 670 -24.72 -6.62 15.56
C ASP A 670 -25.00 -5.99 14.19
N ILE A 671 -23.93 -5.46 13.56
CA ILE A 671 -24.01 -4.79 12.25
C ILE A 671 -23.53 -5.75 11.17
N SER A 672 -24.33 -5.89 10.11
CA SER A 672 -23.98 -6.72 8.96
C SER A 672 -23.05 -5.99 7.98
N ILE A 673 -21.75 -6.31 8.01
CA ILE A 673 -20.75 -5.77 7.07
C ILE A 673 -21.10 -6.13 5.62
N SER A 674 -21.62 -7.34 5.36
CA SER A 674 -22.07 -7.74 4.02
C SER A 674 -23.11 -6.77 3.42
N LYS A 675 -24.07 -6.29 4.22
CA LYS A 675 -25.10 -5.33 3.79
C LYS A 675 -24.52 -3.94 3.54
N LEU A 676 -23.53 -3.52 4.34
CA LEU A 676 -22.79 -2.26 4.09
C LEU A 676 -22.01 -2.35 2.77
N CYS A 677 -21.33 -3.47 2.52
CA CYS A 677 -20.63 -3.71 1.26
C CYS A 677 -21.59 -3.69 0.07
N ALA A 678 -22.74 -4.38 0.19
CA ALA A 678 -23.78 -4.40 -0.84
C ALA A 678 -24.33 -2.99 -1.14
N ALA A 679 -24.57 -2.17 -0.10
CA ALA A 679 -25.02 -0.78 -0.27
C ALA A 679 -24.02 0.07 -1.08
N HIS A 680 -22.72 -0.21 -0.97
CA HIS A 680 -21.66 0.44 -1.72
C HIS A 680 -21.21 -0.32 -2.98
N ARG A 681 -21.87 -1.43 -3.34
CA ARG A 681 -21.55 -2.30 -4.49
C ARG A 681 -20.13 -2.87 -4.46
N VAL A 682 -19.62 -3.16 -3.26
CA VAL A 682 -18.31 -3.77 -3.03
C VAL A 682 -18.48 -5.28 -2.80
N LYS A 683 -17.64 -6.09 -3.44
CA LYS A 683 -17.69 -7.55 -3.26
C LYS A 683 -17.33 -7.91 -1.82
N HIS A 684 -18.00 -8.91 -1.27
CA HIS A 684 -17.81 -9.34 0.12
C HIS A 684 -17.60 -10.85 0.19
N PHE A 685 -16.66 -11.27 1.04
CA PHE A 685 -16.40 -12.66 1.41
C PHE A 685 -16.47 -12.77 2.93
N LEU A 686 -17.31 -13.67 3.43
CA LEU A 686 -17.32 -14.04 4.85
C LEU A 686 -16.40 -15.25 5.06
N VAL A 687 -15.51 -15.15 6.04
CA VAL A 687 -14.54 -16.17 6.39
C VAL A 687 -14.71 -16.56 7.85
N GLN A 688 -14.89 -17.86 8.09
CA GLN A 688 -15.07 -18.46 9.41
C GLN A 688 -14.00 -19.53 9.72
N THR A 689 -13.32 -20.05 8.69
CA THR A 689 -12.29 -21.08 8.84
C THR A 689 -10.95 -20.66 8.25
N LYS A 690 -9.87 -21.33 8.69
CA LYS A 690 -8.52 -21.12 8.14
C LYS A 690 -8.44 -21.41 6.64
N ALA A 691 -9.14 -22.45 6.18
CA ALA A 691 -9.20 -22.81 4.75
C ALA A 691 -9.94 -21.74 3.93
N GLU A 692 -11.06 -21.24 4.43
CA GLU A 692 -11.80 -20.14 3.78
C GLU A 692 -10.97 -18.85 3.71
N LEU A 693 -10.13 -18.56 4.71
CA LEU A 693 -9.23 -17.41 4.67
C LEU A 693 -8.25 -17.53 3.51
N HIS A 694 -7.59 -18.69 3.39
CA HIS A 694 -6.65 -18.94 2.30
C HIS A 694 -7.35 -18.82 0.94
N ASP A 695 -8.53 -19.44 0.78
CA ASP A 695 -9.32 -19.35 -0.45
C ASP A 695 -9.74 -17.92 -0.78
N ALA A 696 -10.15 -17.13 0.22
CA ALA A 696 -10.54 -15.73 0.03
C ALA A 696 -9.36 -14.87 -0.40
N LEU A 697 -8.18 -15.06 0.19
CA LEU A 697 -6.95 -14.33 -0.17
C LEU A 697 -6.46 -14.68 -1.59
N VAL A 698 -6.58 -15.95 -2.00
CA VAL A 698 -6.26 -16.37 -3.37
C VAL A 698 -7.25 -15.76 -4.37
N LYS A 699 -8.56 -15.85 -4.08
CA LYS A 699 -9.61 -15.29 -4.93
C LYS A 699 -9.50 -13.78 -5.08
N SER A 700 -9.24 -13.06 -3.98
CA SER A 700 -9.09 -11.60 -4.01
C SER A 700 -7.95 -11.15 -4.92
N ASN A 701 -6.87 -11.93 -4.99
CA ASN A 701 -5.74 -11.64 -5.86
C ASN A 701 -6.01 -11.99 -7.34
N MET A 702 -6.74 -13.08 -7.60
CA MET A 702 -7.05 -13.54 -8.96
C MET A 702 -8.10 -12.68 -9.67
N GLU A 703 -9.16 -12.26 -8.97
CA GLU A 703 -10.32 -11.65 -9.61
C GLU A 703 -10.13 -10.19 -10.00
N GLN A 704 -9.03 -9.53 -9.59
CA GLN A 704 -8.71 -8.14 -9.93
C GLN A 704 -9.88 -7.16 -9.72
N VAL A 705 -10.65 -7.36 -8.64
CA VAL A 705 -11.76 -6.50 -8.21
C VAL A 705 -11.59 -6.07 -6.76
N ASP A 706 -12.17 -4.93 -6.41
CA ASP A 706 -12.24 -4.52 -5.01
C ASP A 706 -13.12 -5.47 -4.21
N CYS A 707 -12.60 -5.95 -3.09
CA CYS A 707 -13.34 -6.82 -2.21
C CYS A 707 -13.06 -6.56 -0.73
N VAL A 708 -14.04 -6.94 0.09
CA VAL A 708 -13.96 -6.98 1.55
C VAL A 708 -13.97 -8.44 1.98
N VAL A 709 -12.92 -8.87 2.67
CA VAL A 709 -12.81 -10.17 3.32
C VAL A 709 -13.09 -9.95 4.81
N GLU A 710 -14.29 -10.30 5.25
CA GLU A 710 -14.70 -10.24 6.64
C GLU A 710 -14.33 -11.54 7.35
N ILE A 711 -13.52 -11.43 8.40
CA ILE A 711 -13.08 -12.55 9.22
C ILE A 711 -13.86 -12.52 10.52
N ASN A 712 -14.72 -13.51 10.72
CA ASN A 712 -15.55 -13.60 11.92
C ASN A 712 -14.79 -14.28 13.07
N ASN A 713 -14.64 -13.56 14.18
CA ASN A 713 -13.86 -13.96 15.35
C ASN A 713 -14.60 -13.62 16.67
N SER A 714 -14.00 -13.96 17.80
CA SER A 714 -14.52 -13.70 19.15
C SER A 714 -13.48 -13.01 20.03
N ILE A 715 -13.91 -11.96 20.76
CA ILE A 715 -13.06 -11.23 21.72
C ILE A 715 -12.45 -12.19 22.75
N ASP A 716 -13.27 -13.03 23.37
CA ASP A 716 -12.83 -13.92 24.46
C ASP A 716 -11.86 -14.97 23.95
N SER A 717 -12.20 -15.65 22.85
CA SER A 717 -11.32 -16.67 22.26
C SER A 717 -9.96 -16.08 21.84
N ASN A 718 -9.93 -14.86 21.32
CA ASN A 718 -8.68 -14.20 20.95
C ASN A 718 -7.89 -13.76 22.19
N ALA A 719 -8.55 -13.20 23.21
CA ALA A 719 -7.90 -12.81 24.45
C ALA A 719 -7.24 -14.00 25.17
N GLU A 720 -7.95 -15.13 25.25
CA GLU A 720 -7.42 -16.39 25.78
C GLU A 720 -6.22 -16.87 24.97
N PHE A 721 -6.32 -16.85 23.64
CA PHE A 721 -5.24 -17.31 22.77
C PHE A 721 -4.00 -16.43 22.86
N HIS A 722 -4.14 -15.10 22.96
CA HIS A 722 -3.01 -14.19 23.23
C HIS A 722 -2.32 -14.49 24.57
N ARG A 723 -3.10 -14.75 25.63
CA ARG A 723 -2.55 -15.10 26.94
C ARG A 723 -1.79 -16.41 26.89
N PHE A 724 -2.35 -17.39 26.19
CA PHE A 724 -1.73 -18.69 25.98
C PHE A 724 -0.41 -18.54 25.22
N MET A 725 -0.39 -17.85 24.08
CA MET A 725 0.84 -17.57 23.32
C MET A 725 1.90 -16.82 24.15
N SER A 726 1.47 -15.86 24.96
CA SER A 726 2.37 -15.10 25.84
C SER A 726 3.01 -16.00 26.90
N MET A 727 2.23 -16.92 27.47
CA MET A 727 2.71 -17.87 28.48
C MET A 727 3.78 -18.80 27.88
N PHE A 728 3.51 -19.40 26.73
CA PHE A 728 4.48 -20.29 26.06
C PHE A 728 5.72 -19.54 25.60
N SER A 729 5.58 -18.36 25.00
CA SER A 729 6.73 -17.53 24.59
C SER A 729 7.62 -17.16 25.79
N ASN A 730 7.02 -16.77 26.93
CA ASN A 730 7.75 -16.50 28.16
C ASN A 730 8.46 -17.74 28.70
N TYR A 731 7.75 -18.86 28.79
CA TYR A 731 8.29 -20.13 29.29
C TYR A 731 9.47 -20.60 28.44
N SER A 732 9.29 -20.71 27.12
CA SER A 732 10.31 -21.16 26.18
C SER A 732 11.52 -20.21 26.22
N THR A 733 11.30 -18.89 26.25
CA THR A 733 12.41 -17.92 26.39
C THR A 733 13.20 -18.14 27.69
N SER A 734 12.50 -18.25 28.82
CA SER A 734 13.14 -18.38 30.14
C SER A 734 13.91 -19.68 30.29
N GLN A 735 13.35 -20.80 29.82
CA GLN A 735 13.98 -22.12 29.87
C GLN A 735 15.23 -22.17 28.98
N TYR A 736 15.13 -21.73 27.73
CA TYR A 736 16.26 -21.76 26.81
C TYR A 736 17.36 -20.80 27.22
N LEU A 737 17.02 -19.60 27.71
CA LEU A 737 18.03 -18.69 28.26
C LEU A 737 18.73 -19.30 29.48
N GLY A 738 17.99 -19.92 30.41
CA GLY A 738 18.57 -20.61 31.56
C GLY A 738 19.52 -21.74 31.15
N TYR A 739 19.13 -22.54 30.15
CA TYR A 739 19.97 -23.58 29.57
C TYR A 739 21.25 -23.01 28.94
N LEU A 740 21.12 -21.97 28.12
CA LEU A 740 22.24 -21.30 27.47
C LEU A 740 23.21 -20.64 28.47
N LEU A 741 22.71 -20.21 29.63
CA LEU A 741 23.51 -19.67 30.73
C LEU A 741 24.08 -20.74 31.67
N GLY A 742 23.74 -22.01 31.50
CA GLY A 742 24.24 -23.12 32.32
C GLY A 742 23.58 -23.24 33.69
N VAL A 743 22.37 -22.71 33.88
CA VAL A 743 21.60 -22.86 35.13
C VAL A 743 21.10 -24.31 35.24
N PRO A 744 21.36 -25.04 36.36
CA PRO A 744 20.86 -26.40 36.53
C PRO A 744 19.33 -26.43 36.53
N ARG A 745 18.72 -27.40 35.83
CA ARG A 745 17.26 -27.57 35.75
C ARG A 745 16.66 -27.65 37.16
N PHE A 746 15.92 -26.63 37.57
CA PHE A 746 15.01 -26.74 38.71
C PHE A 746 13.85 -27.66 38.32
N LYS A 747 13.70 -28.76 39.06
CA LYS A 747 12.44 -29.50 39.11
C LYS A 747 11.39 -28.59 39.76
N ASN A 748 10.26 -28.47 39.09
CA ASN A 748 8.93 -28.10 39.59
C ASN A 748 8.62 -26.60 39.75
N GLU A 749 7.87 -26.08 38.77
CA GLU A 749 6.80 -25.09 38.96
C GLU A 749 5.78 -25.16 37.78
N VAL A 750 5.54 -26.37 37.25
CA VAL A 750 4.49 -26.64 36.25
C VAL A 750 3.61 -27.80 36.76
N ASP A 751 3.17 -27.74 38.02
CA ASP A 751 2.17 -28.67 38.56
C ASP A 751 0.73 -28.30 38.13
N ALA A 752 0.58 -27.38 37.17
CA ALA A 752 -0.73 -26.93 36.67
C ALA A 752 -0.99 -27.26 35.18
N MET A 753 -0.01 -27.83 34.45
CA MET A 753 -0.25 -28.41 33.13
C MET A 753 0.26 -29.86 33.14
N PRO A 754 -0.59 -30.85 32.77
CA PRO A 754 -0.14 -32.23 32.60
C PRO A 754 0.70 -32.27 31.32
N VAL A 755 1.99 -31.95 31.42
CA VAL A 755 2.92 -32.24 30.32
C VAL A 755 3.33 -33.69 30.51
N ASP A 756 2.56 -34.60 29.91
CA ASP A 756 2.85 -36.02 29.97
C ASP A 756 4.27 -36.25 29.40
N ARG A 757 5.17 -36.74 30.26
CA ARG A 757 6.58 -36.90 29.91
C ARG A 757 6.73 -38.10 28.97
N ILE A 758 7.33 -37.90 27.80
CA ILE A 758 7.61 -38.99 26.86
C ILE A 758 8.68 -39.90 27.47
N ASP A 759 8.27 -41.10 27.88
CA ASP A 759 9.10 -42.13 28.50
C ASP A 759 9.93 -42.91 27.47
N ALA A 760 9.35 -43.19 26.30
CA ALA A 760 10.05 -43.91 25.24
C ALA A 760 9.47 -43.60 23.85
N VAL A 761 10.35 -43.56 22.84
CA VAL A 761 9.99 -43.51 21.43
C VAL A 761 10.58 -44.74 20.74
N GLU A 762 9.71 -45.61 20.24
CA GLU A 762 10.07 -46.76 19.40
C GLU A 762 9.71 -46.42 17.95
N TYR A 763 10.48 -46.87 16.95
CA TYR A 763 10.15 -46.67 15.54
C TYR A 763 10.30 -47.97 14.75
N MET A 764 9.45 -48.16 13.75
CA MET A 764 9.48 -49.31 12.85
C MET A 764 9.35 -48.83 11.40
N LEU A 765 10.33 -49.16 10.57
CA LEU A 765 10.23 -48.93 9.12
C LEU A 765 9.20 -49.89 8.54
N TYR A 766 8.29 -49.37 7.72
CA TYR A 766 7.31 -50.16 7.01
C TYR A 766 7.34 -49.84 5.51
N ARG A 767 6.99 -50.84 4.69
CA ARG A 767 6.90 -50.73 3.22
C ARG A 767 5.68 -51.51 2.73
N ILE A 768 4.73 -50.82 2.12
CA ILE A 768 3.47 -51.37 1.61
C ILE A 768 3.37 -51.12 0.10
N GLN A 769 2.99 -52.16 -0.65
CA GLN A 769 2.67 -52.02 -2.07
C GLN A 769 1.26 -51.41 -2.20
N LEU A 770 1.15 -50.27 -2.86
CA LEU A 770 -0.11 -49.60 -3.17
C LEU A 770 -0.77 -50.24 -4.41
N SER A 771 -2.09 -50.31 -4.41
CA SER A 771 -2.89 -50.79 -5.54
C SER A 771 -3.15 -49.71 -6.60
N ALA A 772 -2.81 -48.44 -6.32
CA ALA A 772 -2.98 -47.28 -7.18
C ALA A 772 -1.93 -46.18 -6.86
N PRO A 773 -1.66 -45.23 -7.77
CA PRO A 773 -0.71 -44.13 -7.51
C PRO A 773 -1.26 -43.09 -6.52
N ARG A 774 -0.37 -42.36 -5.83
CA ARG A 774 -0.74 -41.33 -4.84
C ARG A 774 -1.29 -40.07 -5.53
N THR A 775 -2.27 -39.40 -4.91
CA THR A 775 -2.89 -38.16 -5.40
C THR A 775 -2.02 -36.92 -5.20
N SER A 776 -0.93 -37.01 -4.43
CA SER A 776 0.04 -35.94 -4.18
C SER A 776 1.46 -36.45 -4.42
N GLY A 777 2.11 -35.97 -5.49
CA GLY A 777 3.53 -36.21 -5.78
C GLY A 777 3.83 -36.76 -7.19
N LEU A 778 5.03 -36.44 -7.69
CA LEU A 778 5.56 -36.85 -9.01
C LEU A 778 5.61 -38.38 -9.14
N SER A 779 5.11 -38.89 -10.27
CA SER A 779 4.90 -40.32 -10.51
C SER A 779 6.19 -41.08 -10.79
N ASP A 780 6.87 -41.56 -9.75
CA ASP A 780 8.09 -42.36 -9.91
C ASP A 780 7.78 -43.86 -10.04
N GLY A 781 6.85 -44.25 -10.94
CA GLY A 781 6.59 -45.62 -11.46
C GLY A 781 6.44 -46.82 -10.50
N ARG A 782 6.61 -46.63 -9.19
CA ARG A 782 6.68 -47.64 -8.14
C ARG A 782 5.54 -47.36 -7.18
N PHE A 783 4.52 -48.23 -7.18
CA PHE A 783 3.38 -48.16 -6.27
C PHE A 783 3.79 -48.62 -4.86
N ILE A 784 4.73 -47.92 -4.21
CA ILE A 784 5.24 -48.29 -2.90
C ILE A 784 5.04 -47.11 -1.94
N HIS A 785 4.42 -47.39 -0.79
CA HIS A 785 4.39 -46.50 0.36
C HIS A 785 5.39 -46.97 1.41
N GLU A 786 6.33 -46.12 1.76
CA GLU A 786 7.37 -46.42 2.73
C GLU A 786 7.48 -45.25 3.70
N GLY A 787 7.60 -45.59 4.98
CA GLY A 787 7.61 -44.65 6.09
C GLY A 787 7.98 -45.37 7.38
N PHE A 788 7.92 -44.64 8.48
CA PHE A 788 8.18 -45.17 9.81
C PHE A 788 6.93 -45.04 10.66
N VAL A 789 6.53 -46.12 11.32
CA VAL A 789 5.56 -46.06 12.41
C VAL A 789 6.32 -45.74 13.69
N LEU A 790 6.04 -44.59 14.28
CA LEU A 790 6.48 -44.21 15.62
C LEU A 790 5.48 -44.74 16.64
N LYS A 791 5.99 -45.27 17.74
CA LYS A 791 5.23 -45.65 18.93
C LYS A 791 5.76 -44.86 20.10
N LEU A 792 4.89 -44.02 20.67
CA LEU A 792 5.21 -43.16 21.79
C LEU A 792 4.65 -43.78 23.06
N ARG A 793 5.44 -43.76 24.13
CA ARG A 793 5.04 -44.14 25.49
C ARG A 793 5.17 -42.92 26.38
N VAL A 794 4.12 -42.62 27.14
CA VAL A 794 4.06 -41.48 28.06
C VAL A 794 3.81 -41.97 29.49
N GLU A 795 4.16 -41.17 30.51
CA GLU A 795 4.27 -41.54 31.95
C GLU A 795 3.08 -42.35 32.53
N ASP A 796 1.89 -42.33 31.93
CA ASP A 796 0.71 -43.13 32.30
C ASP A 796 0.52 -44.46 31.53
N ASN A 797 1.57 -44.99 30.88
CA ASN A 797 1.53 -46.17 30.00
C ASN A 797 0.58 -46.05 28.78
N ILE A 798 0.14 -44.83 28.44
CA ILE A 798 -0.61 -44.60 27.21
C ILE A 798 0.35 -44.76 26.03
N VAL A 799 -0.03 -45.65 25.11
CA VAL A 799 0.73 -45.96 23.91
C VAL A 799 -0.08 -45.52 22.71
N GLY A 800 0.57 -44.84 21.77
CA GLY A 800 0.00 -44.80 20.43
C GLY A 800 0.98 -44.43 19.35
N PHE A 801 0.40 -44.37 18.16
CA PHE A 801 1.12 -44.65 16.93
C PHE A 801 0.98 -43.46 15.97
N GLY A 802 2.08 -43.03 15.37
CA GLY A 802 2.12 -41.98 14.34
C GLY A 802 2.97 -42.42 13.15
N GLU A 803 2.75 -41.86 11.97
CA GLU A 803 3.41 -42.29 10.74
C GLU A 803 4.26 -41.17 10.11
N VAL A 804 5.55 -41.44 9.88
CA VAL A 804 6.53 -40.48 9.34
C VAL A 804 7.02 -40.91 7.96
N CYS A 805 6.93 -40.02 6.97
CA CYS A 805 7.48 -40.26 5.63
C CYS A 805 9.03 -40.21 5.60
N LEU A 806 9.64 -40.97 4.68
CA LEU A 806 11.09 -41.25 4.63
C LEU A 806 12.00 -40.04 4.37
N TYR A 807 11.50 -38.95 3.77
CA TYR A 807 12.39 -37.88 3.30
C TYR A 807 12.85 -36.89 4.38
N HIS A 808 12.20 -36.77 5.55
CA HIS A 808 12.53 -35.76 6.57
C HIS A 808 12.39 -36.31 8.02
N PHE A 809 13.19 -37.32 8.36
CA PHE A 809 13.04 -38.06 9.63
C PHE A 809 13.16 -37.18 10.90
N THR A 810 13.91 -36.07 10.86
CA THR A 810 14.15 -35.22 12.05
C THR A 810 13.05 -34.16 12.28
N ILE A 811 12.42 -33.67 11.21
CA ILE A 811 11.40 -32.61 11.27
C ILE A 811 9.99 -33.21 11.47
N LEU A 812 9.73 -34.38 10.88
CA LEU A 812 8.43 -35.09 10.99
C LEU A 812 8.25 -35.87 12.30
N LEU A 813 9.34 -36.19 13.03
CA LEU A 813 9.25 -36.85 14.33
C LEU A 813 8.45 -35.99 15.31
N PHE A 814 8.68 -34.67 15.27
CA PHE A 814 7.89 -33.68 16.01
C PHE A 814 6.43 -33.70 15.53
N THR A 815 6.17 -33.61 14.23
CA THR A 815 4.80 -33.59 13.67
C THR A 815 3.96 -34.83 14.02
N CYS A 816 4.58 -36.01 14.15
CA CYS A 816 3.89 -37.22 14.58
C CYS A 816 3.63 -37.28 16.09
N ILE A 817 4.54 -36.74 16.90
CA ILE A 817 4.27 -36.48 18.32
C ILE A 817 3.08 -35.49 18.45
N LEU A 818 2.99 -34.50 17.57
CA LEU A 818 1.89 -33.52 17.54
C LEU A 818 0.53 -34.13 17.15
N HIS A 819 0.49 -35.02 16.16
CA HIS A 819 -0.75 -35.71 15.77
C HIS A 819 -1.24 -36.71 16.83
N PHE A 820 -0.32 -37.25 17.62
CA PHE A 820 -0.61 -38.15 18.74
C PHE A 820 -1.30 -37.42 19.91
N PHE A 821 -0.80 -36.25 20.33
CA PHE A 821 -1.47 -35.44 21.37
C PHE A 821 -2.85 -34.92 20.92
N ALA A 822 -3.00 -34.54 19.65
CA ALA A 822 -4.30 -34.11 19.10
C ALA A 822 -5.37 -35.21 19.08
N ASN A 823 -5.00 -36.49 18.90
CA ASN A 823 -5.95 -37.61 18.85
C ASN A 823 -6.33 -38.19 20.22
N ILE A 824 -5.56 -37.91 21.28
CA ILE A 824 -5.82 -38.44 22.64
C ILE A 824 -6.61 -37.43 23.49
N GLY A 825 -6.77 -36.19 23.01
CA GLY A 825 -7.50 -35.15 23.75
C GLY A 825 -6.75 -34.62 24.98
N CYS A 826 -5.44 -34.86 25.06
CA CYS A 826 -4.56 -34.20 26.03
C CYS A 826 -4.21 -32.80 25.49
N ASN A 827 -4.47 -31.77 26.30
CA ASN A 827 -4.25 -30.34 26.00
C ASN A 827 -2.77 -29.96 25.99
#